data_AF-A0A1F9QRB8-F1
#
_entry.id   AF-A0A1F9QRB8-F1
#
_cell.length_a   1.000
_cell.length_b   1.000
_cell.length_c   1.000
_cell.angle_alpha   90.00
_cell.angle_beta   90.00
_cell.angle_gamma   90.00
#
_symmetry.space_group_name_H-M   'P 1'
#
loop_
_entity.id
_entity.type
_entity.pdbx_description
1 polymer ?
#
loop_
_entity_poly.entity_id
_entity_poly.type
_entity_poly.pdbx_seq_one_letter_code
_entity_poly.pdbx_strand_id
1 'polypeptide(L)'
;MTRKLNEFLRLITLSIIAYLFSYFTPLLLELPHARTIANYLNNLDLRIYAAFIILEAVVIWHYWKQLAHLANRIANTCRLDITVSNSFDDITFVLLATISLLYDFKAPGLFANALLLPNIFGALLFYIYRFTLCRATVAPEVSRKGSESKDEPIDSEDKDLLGRGSFVDKLYSLITSLPFPDPYIIGLNGGWGDGKTSIINLLKKRFEGNSEAIVVDFDPWYFRDEEEIIKSFFHAFESTVSDKYWMGNLRSLFTNYLKVTGFSGLGMRIDFSRDSLKHVQDGIQDAINQLKKDVIIFIDDIDRLEAKEMLVVFKLVRLMAKFQRLRFVLIFDAKRVSTVLAERYKDFVPEYLEKIIQLPVQVPLVEQKCLDNFFDSSISALFSRLGITEETEKEFYSEFPLIYQMHMKRTLANIRQIKRYINSLNFTLPMIREEVSILDFLLLDFLRVFHPEIYTDIQRNPHIYQHFEWGENSFLYYGGGYKQDRKAIIKAHIEKLLTDRQDSDGIKAILEKMFFDVQYAFYGVMTASFSPASYRSAKRISHPDCFYKYFALQVATSDLSDNQIEEVILSWNNASPDSRLTVIAKTFEFYRGKNLQSQLIDKLHDFKASLKLDTTTALIEYIHKNARDFSARRDGTINLSDHTKISFLMLGFINNLEDVSGILEKVMQDTPDMSLLVAIVLSCKEERGGDWHKIYKAADIEKLKSIAAKRLKEYFVDGNKNVFEEYPYGWELILYQWGTYWGKATHEQRRIVSDYVLGIVKNSPKLFVEFIKAQPKKRTAPPGELRFSVEEFSAIYHFEVFLALARSMFKTAKLSDSEKDILTAFIRSYP
;
A
#
# COMPACT_ATOMS: atom_id res chain seq x y z
N MET A 1 -17.12 15.27 -51.05
CA MET A 1 -17.11 15.44 -52.53
C MET A 1 -16.23 16.63 -52.94
N THR A 2 -16.31 17.75 -52.23
CA THR A 2 -15.50 18.99 -52.41
C THR A 2 -13.98 18.83 -52.30
N ARG A 3 -13.47 18.06 -51.31
CA ARG A 3 -12.02 17.82 -51.15
C ARG A 3 -11.36 17.10 -52.33
N LYS A 4 -12.09 16.17 -52.97
CA LYS A 4 -11.64 15.40 -54.14
C LYS A 4 -11.72 16.21 -55.45
N LEU A 5 -12.68 17.13 -55.54
CA LEU A 5 -12.76 18.09 -56.65
C LEU A 5 -11.62 19.12 -56.57
N ASN A 6 -11.23 19.54 -55.36
CA ASN A 6 -10.10 20.44 -55.14
C ASN A 6 -8.75 19.78 -55.46
N GLU A 7 -8.56 18.48 -55.16
CA GLU A 7 -7.36 17.75 -55.56
C GLU A 7 -7.28 17.59 -57.09
N PHE A 8 -8.41 17.32 -57.75
CA PHE A 8 -8.49 17.25 -59.22
C PHE A 8 -8.21 18.60 -59.88
N LEU A 9 -8.76 19.69 -59.35
CA LEU A 9 -8.49 21.06 -59.80
C LEU A 9 -7.03 21.47 -59.54
N ARG A 10 -6.42 21.08 -58.41
CA ARG A 10 -4.98 21.30 -58.15
C ARG A 10 -4.10 20.64 -59.20
N LEU A 11 -4.39 19.38 -59.55
CA LEU A 11 -3.64 18.65 -60.57
C LEU A 11 -3.76 19.32 -61.95
N ILE A 12 -4.95 19.79 -62.32
CA ILE A 12 -5.16 20.56 -63.55
C ILE A 12 -4.37 21.88 -63.51
N THR A 13 -4.40 22.60 -62.39
CA THR A 13 -3.73 23.89 -62.26
C THR A 13 -2.21 23.75 -62.31
N LEU A 14 -1.66 22.73 -61.63
CA LEU A 14 -0.23 22.40 -61.67
C LEU A 14 0.21 21.94 -63.07
N SER A 15 -0.65 21.20 -63.78
CA SER A 15 -0.38 20.78 -65.16
C SER A 15 -0.41 21.98 -66.13
N ILE A 16 -1.32 22.94 -65.93
CA ILE A 16 -1.39 24.18 -66.71
C ILE A 16 -0.18 25.07 -66.42
N ILE A 17 0.24 25.20 -65.15
CA ILE A 17 1.44 25.96 -64.78
C ILE A 17 2.69 25.33 -65.39
N ALA A 18 2.85 24.01 -65.32
CA ALA A 18 3.97 23.30 -65.95
C ALA A 18 3.97 23.44 -67.47
N TYR A 19 2.78 23.39 -68.11
CA TYR A 19 2.62 23.61 -69.55
C TYR A 19 2.94 25.06 -69.96
N LEU A 20 2.44 26.05 -69.23
CA LEU A 20 2.77 27.47 -69.47
C LEU A 20 4.27 27.72 -69.26
N PHE A 21 4.87 27.16 -68.22
CA PHE A 21 6.30 27.31 -67.95
C PHE A 21 7.13 26.70 -69.09
N SER A 22 6.80 25.49 -69.55
CA SER A 22 7.41 24.82 -70.70
C SER A 22 7.22 25.59 -72.02
N TYR A 23 6.07 26.24 -72.20
CA TYR A 23 5.77 27.07 -73.37
C TYR A 23 6.57 28.39 -73.40
N PHE A 24 6.88 28.96 -72.23
CA PHE A 24 7.66 30.21 -72.11
C PHE A 24 9.17 30.00 -71.94
N THR A 25 9.65 28.78 -71.69
CA THR A 25 11.09 28.45 -71.60
C THR A 25 11.90 28.87 -72.84
N PRO A 26 11.42 28.69 -74.09
CA PRO A 26 12.13 29.16 -75.28
C PRO A 26 12.30 30.68 -75.31
N LEU A 27 11.32 31.43 -74.77
CA LEU A 27 11.34 32.89 -74.70
C LEU A 27 12.34 33.40 -73.63
N LEU A 28 12.47 32.67 -72.53
CA LEU A 28 13.45 32.93 -71.45
C LEU A 28 14.90 32.63 -71.89
N LEU A 29 15.09 31.69 -72.82
CA LEU A 29 16.39 31.33 -73.40
C LEU A 29 16.93 32.35 -74.43
N GLU A 30 16.12 33.33 -74.84
CA GLU A 30 16.59 34.46 -75.65
C GLU A 30 17.30 35.56 -74.83
N LEU A 31 17.24 35.48 -73.50
CA LEU A 31 17.96 36.42 -72.63
C LEU A 31 19.49 36.22 -72.73
N PRO A 32 20.29 37.29 -72.86
CA PRO A 32 21.73 37.20 -73.16
C PRO A 32 22.53 36.35 -72.16
N HIS A 33 22.16 36.37 -70.88
CA HIS A 33 22.83 35.62 -69.81
C HIS A 33 22.39 34.15 -69.73
N ALA A 34 21.21 33.82 -70.23
CA ALA A 34 20.70 32.44 -70.24
C ALA A 34 21.43 31.57 -71.28
N ARG A 35 21.82 32.15 -72.44
CA ARG A 35 22.63 31.46 -73.45
C ARG A 35 24.03 31.09 -72.97
N THR A 36 24.65 31.93 -72.15
CA THR A 36 25.98 31.68 -71.59
C THR A 36 25.96 30.49 -70.61
N ILE A 37 24.92 30.43 -69.77
CA ILE A 37 24.69 29.33 -68.84
C ILE A 37 24.34 28.05 -69.61
N ALA A 38 23.47 28.13 -70.63
CA ALA A 38 23.10 26.98 -71.47
C ALA A 38 24.30 26.36 -72.21
N ASN A 39 25.24 27.17 -72.72
CA ASN A 39 26.46 26.66 -73.36
C ASN A 39 27.44 26.02 -72.36
N TYR A 40 27.50 26.51 -71.12
CA TYR A 40 28.31 25.92 -70.06
C TYR A 40 27.73 24.58 -69.60
N LEU A 41 26.40 24.52 -69.50
CA LEU A 41 25.61 23.35 -69.16
C LEU A 41 25.68 22.25 -70.26
N ASN A 42 25.64 22.63 -71.54
CA ASN A 42 25.73 21.69 -72.66
C ASN A 42 27.07 20.93 -72.76
N ASN A 43 28.15 21.46 -72.16
CA ASN A 43 29.48 20.84 -72.17
C ASN A 43 29.77 19.94 -70.96
N LEU A 44 28.84 19.78 -70.02
CA LEU A 44 28.99 18.90 -68.86
C LEU A 44 28.66 17.43 -69.20
N ASP A 45 29.55 16.53 -68.78
CA ASP A 45 29.38 15.08 -68.91
C ASP A 45 28.08 14.62 -68.22
N LEU A 46 27.37 13.67 -68.85
CA LEU A 46 26.07 13.15 -68.39
C LEU A 46 26.12 12.63 -66.94
N ARG A 47 27.30 12.16 -66.51
CA ARG A 47 27.57 11.67 -65.15
C ARG A 47 27.52 12.77 -64.09
N ILE A 48 27.93 13.99 -64.42
CA ILE A 48 27.92 15.14 -63.49
C ILE A 48 26.48 15.62 -63.30
N TYR A 49 25.67 15.60 -64.35
CA TYR A 49 24.24 15.86 -64.27
C TYR A 49 23.49 14.84 -63.41
N ALA A 50 23.76 13.54 -63.63
CA ALA A 50 23.17 12.48 -62.82
C ALA A 50 23.56 12.64 -61.34
N ALA A 51 24.81 12.98 -61.05
CA ALA A 51 25.27 13.27 -59.69
C ALA A 51 24.55 14.48 -59.07
N PHE A 52 24.31 15.54 -59.85
CA PHE A 52 23.59 16.72 -59.38
C PHE A 52 22.10 16.43 -59.10
N ILE A 53 21.42 15.69 -59.97
CA ILE A 53 20.03 15.25 -59.77
C ILE A 53 19.92 14.35 -58.55
N ILE A 54 20.86 13.41 -58.35
CA ILE A 54 20.88 12.54 -57.18
C ILE A 54 21.14 13.36 -55.91
N LEU A 55 22.05 14.34 -55.96
CA LEU A 55 22.32 15.23 -54.83
C LEU A 55 21.09 16.07 -54.47
N GLU A 56 20.43 16.67 -55.46
CA GLU A 56 19.17 17.41 -55.24
C GLU A 56 18.07 16.50 -54.73
N ALA A 57 17.91 15.29 -55.26
CA ALA A 57 16.94 14.30 -54.79
C ALA A 57 17.18 13.94 -53.32
N VAL A 58 18.44 13.73 -52.93
CA VAL A 58 18.84 13.42 -51.56
C VAL A 58 18.59 14.62 -50.63
N VAL A 59 18.93 15.84 -51.06
CA VAL A 59 18.66 17.06 -50.29
C VAL A 59 17.16 17.29 -50.13
N ILE A 60 16.38 17.23 -51.21
CA ILE A 60 14.92 17.37 -51.17
C ILE A 60 14.31 16.29 -50.29
N TRP A 61 14.71 15.03 -50.43
CA TRP A 61 14.23 13.93 -49.60
C TRP A 61 14.57 14.11 -48.11
N HIS A 62 15.82 14.50 -47.80
CA HIS A 62 16.28 14.71 -46.42
C HIS A 62 15.55 15.88 -45.74
N TYR A 63 15.31 16.97 -46.48
CA TYR A 63 14.69 18.19 -45.96
C TYR A 63 13.17 18.29 -46.24
N TRP A 64 12.55 17.31 -46.92
CA TRP A 64 11.15 17.39 -47.36
C TRP A 64 10.19 17.64 -46.21
N LYS A 65 10.33 16.90 -45.10
CA LYS A 65 9.45 17.09 -43.93
C LYS A 65 9.50 18.52 -43.40
N GLN A 66 10.69 19.13 -43.38
CA GLN A 66 10.90 20.49 -42.90
C GLN A 66 10.35 21.51 -43.90
N LEU A 67 10.56 21.30 -45.21
CA LEU A 67 10.03 22.13 -46.29
C LEU A 67 8.50 22.07 -46.36
N ALA A 68 7.91 20.88 -46.25
CA ALA A 68 6.46 20.67 -46.22
C ALA A 68 5.84 21.33 -44.98
N HIS A 69 6.48 21.20 -43.82
CA HIS A 69 6.06 21.89 -42.60
C HIS A 69 6.12 23.42 -42.76
N LEU A 70 7.22 23.95 -43.31
CA LEU A 70 7.38 25.38 -43.61
C LEU A 70 6.33 25.87 -44.62
N ALA A 71 6.10 25.13 -45.69
CA ALA A 71 5.11 25.45 -46.72
C ALA A 71 3.69 25.47 -46.13
N ASN A 72 3.35 24.50 -45.26
CA ASN A 72 2.07 24.49 -44.54
C ASN A 72 1.94 25.68 -43.60
N ARG A 73 3.00 26.07 -42.88
CA ARG A 73 3.02 27.29 -42.05
C ARG A 73 2.77 28.56 -42.87
N ILE A 74 3.44 28.70 -44.02
CA ILE A 74 3.26 29.83 -44.93
C ILE A 74 1.85 29.82 -45.53
N ALA A 75 1.36 28.65 -45.97
CA ALA A 75 0.01 28.50 -46.50
C ALA A 75 -1.05 28.88 -45.46
N ASN A 76 -0.88 28.47 -44.20
CA ASN A 76 -1.74 28.86 -43.09
C ASN A 76 -1.68 30.37 -42.82
N THR A 77 -0.50 30.99 -42.83
CA THR A 77 -0.33 32.46 -42.65
C THR A 77 -0.96 33.25 -43.80
N CYS A 78 -0.69 32.85 -45.04
CA CYS A 78 -1.15 33.53 -46.25
C CYS A 78 -2.58 33.14 -46.66
N ARG A 79 -3.21 32.20 -45.95
CA ARG A 79 -4.55 31.63 -46.23
C ARG A 79 -4.66 31.01 -47.62
N LEU A 80 -3.63 30.31 -48.03
CA LEU A 80 -3.66 29.51 -49.24
C LEU A 80 -4.37 28.19 -48.93
N ASP A 81 -5.33 27.79 -49.77
CA ASP A 81 -6.04 26.50 -49.64
C ASP A 81 -5.14 25.35 -50.16
N ILE A 82 -3.88 25.37 -49.71
CA ILE A 82 -2.77 24.52 -50.13
C ILE A 82 -2.26 23.78 -48.89
N THR A 83 -2.39 22.46 -48.92
CA THR A 83 -1.89 21.52 -47.93
C THR A 83 -0.86 20.66 -48.64
N VAL A 84 0.40 20.82 -48.23
CA VAL A 84 1.53 20.04 -48.74
C VAL A 84 1.61 18.78 -47.89
N SER A 85 1.42 17.62 -48.52
CA SER A 85 1.40 16.34 -47.82
C SER A 85 2.81 15.77 -47.69
N ASN A 86 3.01 14.84 -46.76
CA ASN A 86 4.24 14.06 -46.67
C ASN A 86 4.22 12.83 -47.62
N SER A 87 3.37 12.84 -48.65
CA SER A 87 3.22 11.70 -49.55
C SER A 87 4.42 11.58 -50.50
N PHE A 88 4.72 10.34 -50.90
CA PHE A 88 5.75 10.03 -51.89
C PHE A 88 5.44 10.68 -53.26
N ASP A 89 4.16 10.95 -53.53
CA ASP A 89 3.67 11.50 -54.79
C ASP A 89 4.10 12.97 -54.98
N ASP A 90 4.10 13.78 -53.91
CA ASP A 90 4.52 15.18 -53.98
C ASP A 90 6.05 15.31 -54.23
N ILE A 91 6.85 14.42 -53.62
CA ILE A 91 8.31 14.34 -53.83
C ILE A 91 8.63 13.90 -55.26
N THR A 92 7.90 12.90 -55.76
CA THR A 92 8.09 12.35 -57.11
C THR A 92 7.70 13.37 -58.18
N PHE A 93 6.64 14.16 -57.95
CA PHE A 93 6.24 15.22 -58.86
C PHE A 93 7.31 16.33 -58.97
N VAL A 94 7.86 16.79 -57.84
CA VAL A 94 8.93 17.81 -57.85
C VAL A 94 10.18 17.28 -58.56
N LEU A 95 10.57 16.04 -58.29
CA LEU A 95 11.69 15.37 -58.97
C LEU A 95 11.47 15.22 -60.48
N LEU A 96 10.28 14.82 -60.91
CA LEU A 96 9.94 14.70 -62.33
C LEU A 96 9.89 16.06 -63.02
N ALA A 97 9.44 17.11 -62.32
CA ALA A 97 9.42 18.48 -62.83
C ALA A 97 10.85 19.04 -62.98
N THR A 98 11.74 18.83 -62.01
CA THR A 98 13.15 19.26 -62.12
C THR A 98 13.91 18.46 -63.16
N ILE A 99 13.71 17.14 -63.25
CA ILE A 99 14.30 16.30 -64.31
C ILE A 99 13.82 16.78 -65.69
N SER A 100 12.53 17.09 -65.85
CA SER A 100 11.99 17.62 -67.11
C SER A 100 12.59 18.98 -67.47
N LEU A 101 12.71 19.89 -66.49
CA LEU A 101 13.35 21.21 -66.67
C LEU A 101 14.82 21.08 -67.08
N LEU A 102 15.58 20.20 -66.44
CA LEU A 102 17.00 19.98 -66.73
C LEU A 102 17.23 19.35 -68.11
N TYR A 103 16.29 18.53 -68.61
CA TYR A 103 16.37 17.93 -69.95
C TYR A 103 15.97 18.89 -71.08
N ASP A 104 14.99 19.77 -70.85
CA ASP A 104 14.56 20.79 -71.83
C ASP A 104 15.69 21.80 -72.14
N PHE A 105 16.60 22.03 -71.17
CA PHE A 105 17.82 22.82 -71.35
C PHE A 105 18.85 22.17 -72.30
N LYS A 106 18.83 20.85 -72.50
CA LYS A 106 19.84 20.11 -73.28
C LYS A 106 19.43 19.83 -74.73
N ALA A 107 18.14 19.79 -75.03
CA ALA A 107 17.61 19.59 -76.39
C ALA A 107 16.26 20.33 -76.58
N PRO A 108 16.27 21.64 -76.86
CA PRO A 108 15.05 22.41 -77.02
C PRO A 108 14.27 21.93 -78.26
N GLY A 109 13.01 21.52 -78.08
CA GLY A 109 12.06 21.34 -79.19
C GLY A 109 11.78 19.92 -79.71
N LEU A 110 12.32 18.86 -79.12
CA LEU A 110 12.06 17.48 -79.58
C LEU A 110 11.02 16.69 -78.75
N PHE A 111 10.51 17.26 -77.65
CA PHE A 111 9.81 16.49 -76.62
C PHE A 111 8.44 17.02 -76.16
N ALA A 112 7.81 17.94 -76.90
CA ALA A 112 6.53 18.53 -76.48
C ALA A 112 5.32 17.56 -76.51
N ASN A 113 5.35 16.46 -77.29
CA ASN A 113 4.12 15.67 -77.55
C ASN A 113 4.18 14.15 -77.31
N ALA A 114 5.33 13.53 -76.99
CA ALA A 114 5.45 12.06 -77.06
C ALA A 114 5.43 11.29 -75.73
N LEU A 115 5.61 11.94 -74.57
CA LEU A 115 5.78 11.22 -73.28
C LEU A 115 4.94 11.76 -72.10
N LEU A 116 4.05 12.73 -72.33
CA LEU A 116 3.06 13.17 -71.34
C LEU A 116 1.93 12.13 -71.16
N LEU A 117 1.50 11.47 -72.24
CA LEU A 117 0.40 10.50 -72.17
C LEU A 117 0.71 9.22 -71.36
N PRO A 118 1.87 8.54 -71.52
CA PRO A 118 2.16 7.31 -70.78
C PRO A 118 2.32 7.53 -69.27
N ASN A 119 2.88 8.67 -68.85
CA ASN A 119 3.10 9.01 -67.45
C ASN A 119 1.78 9.38 -66.73
N ILE A 120 0.89 10.10 -67.42
CA ILE A 120 -0.45 10.39 -66.92
C ILE A 120 -1.29 9.10 -66.84
N PHE A 121 -1.17 8.19 -67.82
CA PHE A 121 -1.88 6.90 -67.82
C PHE A 121 -1.38 5.93 -66.73
N GLY A 122 -0.06 5.89 -66.48
CA GLY A 122 0.54 5.07 -65.43
C GLY A 122 0.13 5.50 -64.02
N ALA A 123 0.08 6.82 -63.78
CA ALA A 123 -0.44 7.39 -62.53
C ALA A 123 -1.93 7.09 -62.31
N LEU A 124 -2.73 7.10 -63.39
CA LEU A 124 -4.16 6.80 -63.35
C LEU A 124 -4.45 5.33 -62.99
N LEU A 125 -3.71 4.39 -63.60
CA LEU A 125 -3.83 2.95 -63.33
C LEU A 125 -3.40 2.56 -61.90
N PHE A 126 -2.35 3.20 -61.38
CA PHE A 126 -1.89 3.00 -60.01
C PHE A 126 -2.90 3.52 -58.96
N TYR A 127 -3.60 4.61 -59.28
CA TYR A 127 -4.63 5.18 -58.41
C TYR A 127 -5.90 4.33 -58.36
N ILE A 128 -6.30 3.73 -59.49
CA ILE A 128 -7.42 2.77 -59.57
C ILE A 128 -7.12 1.50 -58.74
N TYR A 129 -5.87 1.04 -58.74
CA TYR A 129 -5.42 -0.10 -57.91
C TYR A 129 -5.43 0.19 -56.40
N ARG A 130 -5.14 1.44 -55.99
CA ARG A 130 -5.25 1.86 -54.57
C ARG A 130 -6.69 2.10 -54.13
N PHE A 131 -7.58 2.49 -55.04
CA PHE A 131 -9.00 2.70 -54.76
C PHE A 131 -9.73 1.41 -54.33
N THR A 132 -9.26 0.24 -54.79
CA THR A 132 -9.83 -1.07 -54.43
C THR A 132 -9.32 -1.63 -53.08
N LEU A 133 -8.15 -1.19 -52.60
CA LEU A 133 -7.52 -1.70 -51.37
C LEU A 133 -7.87 -0.93 -50.07
N CYS A 134 -8.34 0.32 -50.14
CA CYS A 134 -8.65 1.15 -48.97
C CYS A 134 -9.99 0.82 -48.26
N ARG A 135 -10.54 -0.38 -48.43
CA ARG A 135 -11.75 -0.84 -47.71
C ARG A 135 -11.48 -1.76 -46.51
N ALA A 136 -10.22 -1.93 -46.10
CA ALA A 136 -9.88 -2.82 -44.99
C ALA A 136 -9.08 -2.12 -43.88
N THR A 137 -9.63 -2.18 -42.66
CA THR A 137 -9.01 -1.99 -41.33
C THR A 137 -8.76 -0.53 -40.90
N VAL A 138 -8.97 -0.09 -39.65
CA VAL A 138 -8.87 -0.74 -38.32
C VAL A 138 -9.88 -0.10 -37.34
N ALA A 139 -10.52 -0.91 -36.49
CA ALA A 139 -11.24 -0.46 -35.29
C ALA A 139 -10.30 -0.50 -34.07
N PRO A 140 -10.39 0.43 -33.11
CA PRO A 140 -9.49 0.46 -31.96
C PRO A 140 -9.86 -0.61 -30.93
N GLU A 141 -8.86 -1.40 -30.53
CA GLU A 141 -8.91 -2.33 -29.39
C GLU A 141 -9.03 -1.56 -28.07
N VAL A 142 -10.06 -1.91 -27.28
CA VAL A 142 -10.21 -1.47 -25.89
C VAL A 142 -9.46 -2.46 -25.00
N SER A 143 -8.28 -2.08 -24.53
CA SER A 143 -7.52 -2.87 -23.56
C SER A 143 -8.08 -2.66 -22.15
N ARG A 144 -8.81 -3.66 -21.62
CA ARG A 144 -9.01 -3.81 -20.18
C ARG A 144 -7.74 -4.38 -19.56
N LYS A 145 -6.88 -3.52 -19.00
CA LYS A 145 -5.85 -3.91 -18.03
C LYS A 145 -6.17 -3.22 -16.71
N GLY A 146 -6.32 -4.01 -15.65
CA GLY A 146 -6.48 -3.51 -14.29
C GLY A 146 -5.31 -2.61 -13.95
N SER A 147 -5.55 -1.31 -13.87
CA SER A 147 -4.54 -0.34 -13.51
C SER A 147 -4.61 -0.10 -12.02
N GLU A 148 -3.46 -0.16 -11.35
CA GLU A 148 -3.19 0.70 -10.21
C GLU A 148 -3.81 2.08 -10.49
N SER A 149 -4.67 2.55 -9.59
CA SER A 149 -5.35 3.83 -9.76
C SER A 149 -4.32 4.95 -9.60
N LYS A 150 -3.62 5.28 -10.68
CA LYS A 150 -2.74 6.45 -10.74
C LYS A 150 -3.53 7.68 -10.33
N ASP A 151 -2.93 8.55 -9.52
CA ASP A 151 -3.48 9.87 -9.20
C ASP A 151 -3.24 10.85 -10.36
N GLU A 152 -3.56 10.41 -11.58
CA GLU A 152 -3.50 11.22 -12.78
C GLU A 152 -4.89 11.80 -13.07
N PRO A 153 -4.98 13.09 -13.46
CA PRO A 153 -6.20 13.67 -14.00
C PRO A 153 -6.68 12.89 -15.23
N ILE A 154 -7.99 12.79 -15.41
CA ILE A 154 -8.52 12.12 -16.60
C ILE A 154 -8.17 12.93 -17.85
N ASP A 155 -7.91 12.22 -18.93
CA ASP A 155 -7.63 12.78 -20.24
C ASP A 155 -8.79 12.54 -21.20
N SER A 156 -9.73 11.63 -20.94
CA SER A 156 -10.78 11.24 -21.88
C SER A 156 -12.15 11.07 -21.22
N GLU A 157 -13.21 11.17 -22.03
CA GLU A 157 -14.60 11.18 -21.57
C GLU A 157 -15.10 9.82 -21.10
N ASP A 158 -14.55 8.72 -21.61
CA ASP A 158 -14.81 7.36 -21.14
C ASP A 158 -14.37 7.14 -19.68
N LYS A 159 -13.49 8.01 -19.16
CA LYS A 159 -13.01 7.99 -17.77
C LYS A 159 -13.77 8.97 -16.87
N ASP A 160 -14.77 9.69 -17.38
CA ASP A 160 -15.51 10.70 -16.61
C ASP A 160 -16.59 10.07 -15.71
N LEU A 161 -16.14 9.61 -14.54
CA LEU A 161 -17.00 9.02 -13.51
C LEU A 161 -17.92 10.04 -12.81
N LEU A 162 -17.65 11.34 -12.97
CA LEU A 162 -18.34 12.41 -12.24
C LEU A 162 -19.31 13.21 -13.12
N GLY A 163 -19.49 12.84 -14.38
CA GLY A 163 -20.39 13.52 -15.31
C GLY A 163 -20.01 14.99 -15.57
N ARG A 164 -18.71 15.30 -15.55
CA ARG A 164 -18.16 16.64 -15.82
C ARG A 164 -18.36 17.09 -17.27
N GLY A 165 -18.57 16.17 -18.22
CA GLY A 165 -18.74 16.47 -19.64
C GLY A 165 -19.74 17.60 -19.93
N SER A 166 -20.92 17.56 -19.31
CA SER A 166 -21.96 18.59 -19.51
C SER A 166 -21.53 20.00 -19.07
N PHE A 167 -20.70 20.10 -18.03
CA PHE A 167 -20.12 21.35 -17.57
C PHE A 167 -19.01 21.82 -18.52
N VAL A 168 -18.16 20.89 -18.97
CA VAL A 168 -17.11 21.14 -19.96
C VAL A 168 -17.71 21.68 -21.27
N ASP A 169 -18.81 21.12 -21.75
CA ASP A 169 -19.47 21.56 -22.98
C ASP A 169 -20.07 22.97 -22.87
N LYS A 170 -20.62 23.32 -21.69
CA LYS A 170 -21.07 24.69 -21.39
C LYS A 170 -19.90 25.67 -21.35
N LEU A 171 -18.79 25.29 -20.71
CA LEU A 171 -17.60 26.12 -20.62
C LEU A 171 -16.96 26.33 -22.02
N TYR A 172 -16.91 25.27 -22.83
CA TYR A 172 -16.48 25.35 -24.23
C TYR A 172 -17.36 26.29 -25.06
N SER A 173 -18.69 26.14 -24.95
CA SER A 173 -19.66 27.00 -25.65
C SER A 173 -19.52 28.46 -25.21
N LEU A 174 -19.35 28.71 -23.91
CA LEU A 174 -19.10 30.05 -23.36
C LEU A 174 -17.83 30.66 -23.95
N ILE A 175 -16.71 29.93 -23.94
CA ILE A 175 -15.43 30.44 -24.47
C ILE A 175 -15.54 30.74 -25.96
N THR A 176 -16.26 29.93 -26.74
CA THR A 176 -16.37 30.06 -28.20
C THR A 176 -17.43 31.07 -28.65
N SER A 177 -18.44 31.36 -27.83
CA SER A 177 -19.55 32.27 -28.17
C SER A 177 -19.34 33.72 -27.73
N LEU A 178 -18.18 34.07 -27.17
CA LEU A 178 -17.89 35.44 -26.76
C LEU A 178 -17.99 36.40 -27.97
N PRO A 179 -18.89 37.41 -27.93
CA PRO A 179 -19.33 38.15 -29.12
C PRO A 179 -18.31 39.17 -29.64
N PHE A 180 -17.26 39.47 -28.88
CA PHE A 180 -16.25 40.47 -29.24
C PHE A 180 -14.86 39.84 -29.32
N PRO A 181 -13.97 40.38 -30.18
CA PRO A 181 -12.57 40.00 -30.19
C PRO A 181 -11.82 40.55 -28.96
N ASP A 182 -12.51 41.09 -27.96
CA ASP A 182 -11.87 41.62 -26.76
C ASP A 182 -11.20 40.50 -25.95
N PRO A 183 -10.08 40.80 -25.26
CA PRO A 183 -9.47 39.85 -24.37
C PRO A 183 -10.40 39.48 -23.23
N TYR A 184 -10.43 38.19 -22.88
CA TYR A 184 -11.31 37.70 -21.82
C TYR A 184 -10.58 36.79 -20.84
N ILE A 185 -10.73 37.01 -19.54
CA ILE A 185 -10.08 36.22 -18.48
C ILE A 185 -11.13 35.48 -17.66
N ILE A 186 -11.09 34.16 -17.76
CA ILE A 186 -11.93 33.21 -17.02
C ILE A 186 -11.10 32.57 -15.92
N GLY A 187 -11.61 32.55 -14.69
CA GLY A 187 -10.98 31.85 -13.57
C GLY A 187 -11.77 30.60 -13.19
N LEU A 188 -11.22 29.41 -13.41
CA LEU A 188 -11.78 28.14 -12.96
C LEU A 188 -11.34 27.86 -11.51
N ASN A 189 -12.25 28.14 -10.59
CA ASN A 189 -12.03 28.05 -9.16
C ASN A 189 -12.49 26.71 -8.60
N GLY A 190 -11.63 26.05 -7.82
CA GLY A 190 -11.98 24.82 -7.10
C GLY A 190 -10.93 24.49 -6.05
N GLY A 191 -11.31 23.73 -5.04
CA GLY A 191 -10.40 23.25 -4.01
C GLY A 191 -9.37 22.23 -4.51
N TRP A 192 -8.50 21.82 -3.61
CA TRP A 192 -7.55 20.74 -3.87
C TRP A 192 -8.29 19.40 -4.03
N GLY A 193 -8.21 18.79 -5.22
CA GLY A 193 -8.80 17.47 -5.49
C GLY A 193 -10.18 17.50 -6.17
N ASP A 194 -10.73 18.68 -6.49
CA ASP A 194 -12.08 18.81 -7.08
C ASP A 194 -12.16 18.44 -8.58
N GLY A 195 -11.01 18.13 -9.20
CA GLY A 195 -10.93 17.73 -10.61
C GLY A 195 -10.71 18.89 -11.58
N LYS A 196 -10.11 20.00 -11.14
CA LYS A 196 -9.76 21.15 -11.99
C LYS A 196 -8.99 20.75 -13.26
N THR A 197 -7.82 20.12 -13.10
CA THR A 197 -7.00 19.66 -14.24
C THR A 197 -7.73 18.63 -15.11
N SER A 198 -8.56 17.77 -14.52
CA SER A 198 -9.43 16.83 -15.28
C SER A 198 -10.40 17.57 -16.20
N ILE A 199 -11.11 18.58 -15.68
CA ILE A 199 -12.02 19.43 -16.47
C ILE A 199 -11.26 20.13 -17.60
N ILE A 200 -10.05 20.63 -17.32
CA ILE A 200 -9.23 21.32 -18.31
C ILE A 200 -8.74 20.38 -19.40
N ASN A 201 -8.32 19.16 -19.07
CA ASN A 201 -7.95 18.17 -20.08
C ASN A 201 -9.12 17.84 -21.00
N LEU A 202 -10.31 17.64 -20.44
CA LEU A 202 -11.53 17.42 -21.24
C LEU A 202 -11.87 18.64 -22.11
N LEU A 203 -11.74 19.85 -21.57
CA LEU A 203 -11.99 21.09 -22.30
C LEU A 203 -11.00 21.30 -23.45
N LYS A 204 -9.71 21.04 -23.23
CA LYS A 204 -8.67 21.07 -24.28
C LYS A 204 -9.01 20.10 -25.41
N LYS A 205 -9.50 18.90 -25.08
CA LYS A 205 -10.01 17.96 -26.09
C LYS A 205 -11.18 18.50 -26.91
N ARG A 206 -12.06 19.33 -26.35
CA ARG A 206 -13.12 19.99 -27.14
C ARG A 206 -12.59 20.99 -28.16
N PHE A 207 -11.41 21.56 -27.91
CA PHE A 207 -10.72 22.44 -28.86
C PHE A 207 -9.88 21.66 -29.90
N GLU A 208 -9.64 20.37 -29.71
CA GLU A 208 -8.97 19.54 -30.73
C GLU A 208 -9.82 19.49 -32.00
N GLY A 209 -9.24 19.88 -33.13
CA GLY A 209 -9.95 19.95 -34.42
C GLY A 209 -10.79 21.22 -34.64
N ASN A 210 -10.89 22.12 -33.66
CA ASN A 210 -11.51 23.44 -33.86
C ASN A 210 -10.57 24.33 -34.71
N SER A 211 -10.99 24.65 -35.94
CA SER A 211 -10.21 25.49 -36.84
C SER A 211 -10.12 26.95 -36.39
N GLU A 212 -11.02 27.45 -35.55
CA GLU A 212 -11.11 28.86 -35.17
C GLU A 212 -10.33 29.20 -33.89
N ALA A 213 -9.72 28.20 -33.25
CA ALA A 213 -9.00 28.36 -31.99
C ALA A 213 -7.55 27.85 -32.06
N ILE A 214 -6.66 28.52 -31.32
CA ILE A 214 -5.28 28.09 -31.07
C ILE A 214 -5.13 27.91 -29.57
N VAL A 215 -4.89 26.68 -29.12
CA VAL A 215 -4.74 26.35 -27.70
C VAL A 215 -3.28 26.45 -27.29
N VAL A 216 -2.97 27.33 -26.33
CA VAL A 216 -1.68 27.49 -25.68
C VAL A 216 -1.78 26.97 -24.26
N ASP A 217 -0.93 26.02 -23.91
CA ASP A 217 -0.85 25.46 -22.57
C ASP A 217 0.39 25.99 -21.86
N PHE A 218 0.19 26.50 -20.65
CA PHE A 218 1.28 26.98 -19.82
C PHE A 218 1.07 26.55 -18.37
N ASP A 219 2.10 25.94 -17.78
CA ASP A 219 2.11 25.56 -16.38
C ASP A 219 3.33 26.25 -15.71
N PRO A 220 3.10 27.29 -14.90
CA PRO A 220 4.16 28.05 -14.26
C PRO A 220 4.90 27.24 -13.18
N TRP A 221 4.32 26.14 -12.67
CA TRP A 221 4.88 25.34 -11.58
C TRP A 221 6.24 24.70 -11.93
N TYR A 222 6.57 24.54 -13.22
CA TYR A 222 7.83 23.96 -13.67
C TYR A 222 9.04 24.90 -13.59
N PHE A 223 8.83 26.19 -13.32
CA PHE A 223 9.88 27.21 -13.39
C PHE A 223 10.26 27.71 -12.01
N ARG A 224 11.53 28.08 -11.85
CA ARG A 224 12.13 28.32 -10.52
C ARG A 224 12.03 29.76 -10.03
N ASP A 225 11.85 30.68 -10.96
CA ASP A 225 11.83 32.10 -10.66
C ASP A 225 10.91 32.88 -11.60
N GLU A 226 10.65 34.11 -11.18
CA GLU A 226 9.79 35.07 -11.87
C GLU A 226 10.22 35.30 -13.33
N GLU A 227 11.52 35.41 -13.60
CA GLU A 227 12.04 35.71 -14.93
C GLU A 227 11.89 34.51 -15.87
N GLU A 228 12.11 33.30 -15.37
CA GLU A 228 11.91 32.05 -16.08
C GLU A 228 10.42 31.84 -16.41
N ILE A 229 9.50 32.08 -15.46
CA ILE A 229 8.05 32.01 -15.70
C ILE A 229 7.66 32.92 -16.87
N ILE A 230 8.14 34.17 -16.87
CA ILE A 230 7.85 35.15 -17.92
C ILE A 230 8.39 34.64 -19.27
N LYS A 231 9.67 34.30 -19.35
CA LYS A 231 10.31 33.85 -20.60
C LYS A 231 9.62 32.61 -21.15
N SER A 232 9.30 31.65 -20.28
CA SER A 232 8.68 30.38 -20.66
C SER A 232 7.24 30.56 -21.13
N PHE A 233 6.47 31.49 -20.56
CA PHE A 233 5.14 31.84 -21.07
C PHE A 233 5.21 32.34 -22.51
N PHE A 234 6.08 33.32 -22.78
CA PHE A 234 6.23 33.87 -24.13
C PHE A 234 6.76 32.83 -25.11
N HIS A 235 7.69 31.98 -24.67
CA HIS A 235 8.16 30.86 -25.46
C HIS A 235 7.03 29.86 -25.77
N ALA A 236 6.20 29.49 -24.79
CA ALA A 236 5.06 28.57 -25.00
C ALA A 236 4.07 29.14 -26.02
N PHE A 237 3.72 30.42 -25.88
CA PHE A 237 2.88 31.13 -26.85
C PHE A 237 3.52 31.13 -28.24
N GLU A 238 4.79 31.57 -28.34
CA GLU A 238 5.52 31.65 -29.60
C GLU A 238 5.63 30.28 -30.27
N SER A 239 5.99 29.23 -29.53
CA SER A 239 6.18 27.89 -30.06
C SER A 239 4.88 27.32 -30.61
N THR A 240 3.77 27.47 -29.88
CA THR A 240 2.46 26.95 -30.32
C THR A 240 1.97 27.66 -31.57
N VAL A 241 2.15 28.98 -31.63
CA VAL A 241 1.72 29.74 -32.81
C VAL A 241 2.66 29.49 -33.99
N SER A 242 3.97 29.45 -33.75
CA SER A 242 4.98 29.21 -34.78
C SER A 242 4.94 27.78 -35.31
N ASP A 243 4.46 26.80 -34.55
CA ASP A 243 4.26 25.44 -35.06
C ASP A 243 3.26 25.43 -36.24
N LYS A 244 2.18 26.20 -36.11
CA LYS A 244 1.08 26.24 -37.09
C LYS A 244 1.19 27.36 -38.13
N TYR A 245 1.88 28.46 -37.79
CA TYR A 245 1.94 29.69 -38.58
C TYR A 245 3.38 30.18 -38.77
N TRP A 246 3.64 30.82 -39.91
CA TRP A 246 4.87 31.58 -40.10
C TRP A 246 4.72 32.99 -39.54
N MET A 247 5.47 33.30 -38.47
CA MET A 247 5.45 34.61 -37.79
C MET A 247 6.87 35.06 -37.42
N GLY A 248 7.65 35.48 -38.42
CA GLY A 248 9.09 35.76 -38.26
C GLY A 248 9.46 36.85 -37.24
N ASN A 249 8.53 37.76 -36.92
CA ASN A 249 8.80 38.89 -36.02
C ASN A 249 8.17 38.76 -34.62
N LEU A 250 7.41 37.70 -34.34
CA LEU A 250 6.68 37.59 -33.06
C LEU A 250 7.64 37.54 -31.85
N ARG A 251 8.71 36.76 -31.98
CA ARG A 251 9.74 36.63 -30.93
C ARG A 251 10.41 37.95 -30.58
N SER A 252 10.79 38.71 -31.60
CA SER A 252 11.46 40.01 -31.41
C SER A 252 10.49 41.04 -30.81
N LEU A 253 9.23 41.02 -31.23
CA LEU A 253 8.18 41.85 -30.65
C LEU A 253 7.96 41.55 -29.15
N PHE A 254 7.84 40.28 -28.76
CA PHE A 254 7.73 39.91 -27.34
C PHE A 254 8.97 40.25 -26.53
N THR A 255 10.17 40.03 -27.09
CA THR A 255 11.42 40.43 -26.44
C THR A 255 11.47 41.94 -26.19
N ASN A 256 11.06 42.74 -27.17
CA ASN A 256 10.99 44.20 -27.02
C ASN A 256 9.88 44.62 -26.04
N TYR A 257 8.73 43.94 -26.05
CA TYR A 257 7.64 44.23 -25.13
C TYR A 257 8.04 44.02 -23.67
N LEU A 258 8.77 42.93 -23.39
CA LEU A 258 9.35 42.66 -22.06
C LEU A 258 10.33 43.74 -21.60
N LYS A 259 11.18 44.22 -22.52
CA LYS A 259 12.13 45.31 -22.25
C LYS A 259 11.42 46.62 -21.92
N VAL A 260 10.41 46.98 -22.72
CA VAL A 260 9.71 48.27 -22.59
C VAL A 260 8.76 48.30 -21.39
N THR A 261 8.17 47.16 -21.02
CA THR A 261 7.27 47.06 -19.86
C THR A 261 8.02 46.93 -18.52
N GLY A 262 9.35 46.90 -18.53
CA GLY A 262 10.17 46.75 -17.33
C GLY A 262 10.15 45.35 -16.71
N PHE A 263 9.63 44.36 -17.43
CA PHE A 263 9.62 42.95 -16.99
C PHE A 263 10.99 42.28 -17.13
N SER A 264 11.90 42.85 -17.94
CA SER A 264 13.24 42.33 -18.16
C SER A 264 14.26 42.66 -17.06
N GLY A 265 13.88 43.24 -15.93
CA GLY A 265 14.83 43.54 -14.86
C GLY A 265 14.22 44.07 -13.58
N LEU A 266 14.29 43.24 -12.53
CA LEU A 266 14.28 43.60 -11.09
C LEU A 266 15.48 44.52 -10.71
N GLY A 267 15.90 45.42 -11.59
CA GLY A 267 17.10 46.24 -11.42
C GLY A 267 17.74 46.69 -12.73
N MET A 268 17.02 47.39 -13.61
CA MET A 268 17.63 48.40 -14.49
C MET A 268 16.54 49.32 -15.04
N ARG A 269 16.61 50.61 -14.68
CA ARG A 269 15.76 51.67 -15.23
C ARG A 269 16.08 51.83 -16.71
N ILE A 270 15.13 51.51 -17.58
CA ILE A 270 15.18 51.95 -18.97
C ILE A 270 14.07 52.99 -19.13
N ASP A 271 14.51 54.22 -19.36
CA ASP A 271 13.69 55.39 -19.65
C ASP A 271 13.01 55.19 -21.02
N PHE A 272 11.68 55.32 -21.09
CA PHE A 272 10.95 55.12 -22.35
C PHE A 272 9.97 56.25 -22.65
N SER A 273 9.99 56.69 -23.91
CA SER A 273 8.91 57.47 -24.51
C SER A 273 7.66 56.60 -24.69
N ARG A 274 6.47 57.17 -24.46
CA ARG A 274 5.18 56.44 -24.63
C ARG A 274 4.99 55.89 -26.05
N ASP A 275 5.60 56.51 -27.05
CA ASP A 275 5.46 56.14 -28.45
C ASP A 275 6.13 54.79 -28.78
N SER A 276 7.25 54.44 -28.15
CA SER A 276 7.93 53.16 -28.40
C SER A 276 7.13 51.95 -27.89
N LEU A 277 6.45 52.08 -26.75
CA LEU A 277 5.59 51.03 -26.20
C LEU A 277 4.39 50.78 -27.12
N LYS A 278 3.76 51.86 -27.62
CA LYS A 278 2.60 51.76 -28.49
C LYS A 278 2.95 51.07 -29.81
N HIS A 279 4.08 51.42 -30.43
CA HIS A 279 4.55 50.74 -31.64
C HIS A 279 4.78 49.23 -31.45
N VAL A 280 5.34 48.81 -30.31
CA VAL A 280 5.53 47.38 -30.02
C VAL A 280 4.19 46.68 -29.77
N GLN A 281 3.27 47.33 -29.05
CA GLN A 281 1.92 46.80 -28.82
C GLN A 281 1.13 46.64 -30.12
N ASP A 282 1.17 47.64 -30.99
CA ASP A 282 0.52 47.60 -32.31
C ASP A 282 1.08 46.45 -33.15
N GLY A 283 2.41 46.25 -33.15
CA GLY A 283 3.05 45.12 -33.83
C GLY A 283 2.62 43.75 -33.30
N ILE A 284 2.48 43.60 -31.98
CA ILE A 284 1.95 42.35 -31.37
C ILE A 284 0.49 42.16 -31.76
N GLN A 285 -0.32 43.22 -31.71
CA GLN A 285 -1.73 43.18 -32.07
C GLN A 285 -1.94 42.79 -33.53
N ASP A 286 -1.13 43.32 -34.44
CA ASP A 286 -1.15 42.98 -35.86
C ASP A 286 -0.77 41.51 -36.09
N ALA A 287 0.26 41.03 -35.40
CA ALA A 287 0.67 39.62 -35.47
C ALA A 287 -0.46 38.69 -34.99
N ILE A 288 -1.15 39.03 -33.89
CA ILE A 288 -2.29 38.25 -33.40
C ILE A 288 -3.48 38.34 -34.39
N ASN A 289 -3.75 39.52 -34.95
CA ASN A 289 -4.83 39.71 -35.92
C ASN A 289 -4.62 38.95 -37.24
N GLN A 290 -3.37 38.74 -37.65
CA GLN A 290 -3.05 37.92 -38.84
C GLN A 290 -3.56 36.49 -38.71
N LEU A 291 -3.56 35.93 -37.49
CA LEU A 291 -4.06 34.59 -37.19
C LEU A 291 -5.55 34.45 -37.52
N LYS A 292 -6.35 35.52 -37.36
CA LYS A 292 -7.82 35.54 -37.46
C LYS A 292 -8.55 34.50 -36.59
N LYS A 293 -7.87 33.97 -35.59
CA LYS A 293 -8.35 32.94 -34.67
C LYS A 293 -8.22 33.42 -33.24
N ASP A 294 -9.01 32.82 -32.37
CA ASP A 294 -8.89 33.09 -30.94
C ASP A 294 -7.77 32.23 -30.35
N VAL A 295 -6.87 32.86 -29.59
CA VAL A 295 -5.82 32.15 -28.86
C VAL A 295 -6.31 31.92 -27.43
N ILE A 296 -6.57 30.66 -27.11
CA ILE A 296 -7.04 30.20 -25.81
C ILE A 296 -5.84 29.77 -24.99
N ILE A 297 -5.56 30.48 -23.89
CA ILE A 297 -4.38 30.29 -23.06
C ILE A 297 -4.80 29.68 -21.73
N PHE A 298 -4.41 28.44 -21.48
CA PHE A 298 -4.63 27.75 -20.21
C PHE A 298 -3.44 27.96 -19.29
N ILE A 299 -3.69 28.40 -18.05
CA ILE A 299 -2.68 28.53 -17.01
C ILE A 299 -3.11 27.74 -15.78
N ASP A 300 -2.48 26.58 -15.54
CA ASP A 300 -2.80 25.68 -14.42
C ASP A 300 -1.85 25.86 -13.21
N ASP A 301 -2.16 25.20 -12.10
CA ASP A 301 -1.32 25.06 -10.90
C ASP A 301 -0.77 26.38 -10.28
N ILE A 302 -1.46 27.51 -10.52
CA ILE A 302 -1.08 28.83 -9.96
C ILE A 302 -1.07 28.79 -8.44
N ASP A 303 -1.99 28.05 -7.81
CA ASP A 303 -2.08 27.93 -6.34
C ASP A 303 -0.92 27.13 -5.71
N ARG A 304 -0.06 26.50 -6.51
CA ARG A 304 1.15 25.82 -6.01
C ARG A 304 2.35 26.75 -5.89
N LEU A 305 2.37 27.84 -6.66
CA LEU A 305 3.48 28.80 -6.71
C LEU A 305 3.72 29.54 -5.39
N GLU A 306 4.89 30.15 -5.25
CA GLU A 306 5.14 31.12 -4.18
C GLU A 306 4.37 32.43 -4.40
N ALA A 307 4.10 33.17 -3.32
CA ALA A 307 3.37 34.45 -3.39
C ALA A 307 3.95 35.47 -4.41
N LYS A 308 5.27 35.50 -4.60
CA LYS A 308 5.90 36.40 -5.59
C LYS A 308 5.63 35.96 -7.02
N GLU A 309 5.80 34.66 -7.30
CA GLU A 309 5.54 34.03 -8.59
C GLU A 309 4.06 34.14 -8.98
N MET A 310 3.14 33.90 -8.04
CA MET A 310 1.70 34.12 -8.24
C MET A 310 1.41 35.53 -8.75
N LEU A 311 1.99 36.56 -8.12
CA LEU A 311 1.82 37.95 -8.54
C LEU A 311 2.40 38.20 -9.94
N VAL A 312 3.52 37.56 -10.29
CA VAL A 312 4.11 37.68 -11.63
C VAL A 312 3.20 37.06 -12.68
N VAL A 313 2.63 35.88 -12.43
CA VAL A 313 1.63 35.27 -13.33
C VAL A 313 0.42 36.17 -13.51
N PHE A 314 -0.16 36.70 -12.43
CA PHE A 314 -1.31 37.60 -12.51
C PHE A 314 -1.00 38.92 -13.24
N LYS A 315 0.18 39.51 -13.00
CA LYS A 315 0.62 40.71 -13.73
C LYS A 315 0.84 40.41 -15.21
N LEU A 316 1.44 39.26 -15.54
CA LEU A 316 1.68 38.82 -16.90
C LEU A 316 0.36 38.64 -17.66
N VAL A 317 -0.62 37.95 -17.06
CA VAL A 317 -1.97 37.81 -17.61
C VAL A 317 -2.59 39.18 -17.86
N ARG A 318 -2.53 40.09 -16.86
CA ARG A 318 -3.05 41.45 -17.01
C ARG A 318 -2.34 42.27 -18.10
N LEU A 319 -1.05 42.05 -18.33
CA LEU A 319 -0.28 42.71 -19.39
C LEU A 319 -0.64 42.19 -20.78
N MET A 320 -0.94 40.91 -20.89
CA MET A 320 -1.29 40.25 -22.16
C MET A 320 -2.77 40.38 -22.50
N ALA A 321 -3.65 40.45 -21.50
CA ALA A 321 -5.10 40.65 -21.66
C ALA A 321 -5.48 42.09 -22.06
N LYS A 322 -4.68 42.69 -22.94
CA LYS A 322 -4.93 43.93 -23.65
C LYS A 322 -5.04 43.70 -25.16
N PHE A 323 -4.50 42.59 -25.65
CA PHE A 323 -4.54 42.22 -27.05
C PHE A 323 -5.83 41.50 -27.37
N GLN A 324 -6.47 41.90 -28.47
CA GLN A 324 -7.66 41.25 -28.98
C GLN A 324 -7.38 39.78 -29.32
N ARG A 325 -8.42 38.95 -29.24
CA ARG A 325 -8.43 37.51 -29.54
C ARG A 325 -7.60 36.65 -28.58
N LEU A 326 -7.15 37.21 -27.44
CA LEU A 326 -6.53 36.44 -26.36
C LEU A 326 -7.55 36.11 -25.28
N ARG A 327 -7.84 34.84 -25.07
CA ARG A 327 -8.74 34.36 -24.01
C ARG A 327 -7.95 33.53 -23.01
N PHE A 328 -8.01 33.89 -21.74
CA PHE A 328 -7.31 33.20 -20.66
C PHE A 328 -8.27 32.33 -19.87
N VAL A 329 -7.81 31.12 -19.54
CA VAL A 329 -8.46 30.23 -18.57
C VAL A 329 -7.44 29.95 -17.47
N LEU A 330 -7.59 30.64 -16.34
CA LEU A 330 -6.74 30.50 -15.16
C LEU A 330 -7.33 29.46 -14.24
N ILE A 331 -6.53 28.53 -13.74
CA ILE A 331 -6.99 27.44 -12.89
C ILE A 331 -6.26 27.51 -11.56
N PHE A 332 -7.01 27.66 -10.47
CA PHE A 332 -6.44 27.86 -9.15
C PHE A 332 -7.45 27.62 -8.02
N ASP A 333 -6.97 27.52 -6.80
CA ASP A 333 -7.78 27.61 -5.58
C ASP A 333 -7.78 29.07 -5.07
N ALA A 334 -8.91 29.75 -5.23
CA ALA A 334 -9.06 31.15 -4.86
C ALA A 334 -8.84 31.43 -3.36
N LYS A 335 -9.22 30.48 -2.49
CA LYS A 335 -9.01 30.64 -1.04
C LYS A 335 -7.52 30.54 -0.72
N ARG A 336 -6.85 29.52 -1.25
CA ARG A 336 -5.41 29.32 -1.06
C ARG A 336 -4.59 30.50 -1.58
N VAL A 337 -4.86 30.96 -2.80
CA VAL A 337 -4.18 32.13 -3.39
C VAL A 337 -4.37 33.36 -2.51
N SER A 338 -5.60 33.62 -2.05
CA SER A 338 -5.89 34.78 -1.19
C SER A 338 -5.14 34.70 0.14
N THR A 339 -5.12 33.53 0.78
CA THR A 339 -4.39 33.30 2.04
C THR A 339 -2.89 33.53 1.87
N VAL A 340 -2.25 32.89 0.87
CA VAL A 340 -0.81 33.00 0.64
C VAL A 340 -0.38 34.44 0.34
N LEU A 341 -1.19 35.18 -0.42
CA LEU A 341 -0.92 36.58 -0.72
C LEU A 341 -1.14 37.50 0.49
N ALA A 342 -2.19 37.29 1.27
CA ALA A 342 -2.49 38.07 2.47
C ALA A 342 -1.44 37.88 3.59
N GLU A 343 -0.90 36.67 3.75
CA GLU A 343 0.16 36.38 4.73
C GLU A 343 1.46 37.13 4.42
N ARG A 344 1.82 37.23 3.13
CA ARG A 344 3.09 37.85 2.70
C ARG A 344 2.97 39.36 2.46
N TYR A 345 1.79 39.85 2.09
CA TYR A 345 1.54 41.26 1.76
C TYR A 345 0.37 41.82 2.55
N LYS A 346 0.66 42.59 3.60
CA LYS A 346 -0.34 43.13 4.55
C LYS A 346 -1.42 44.02 3.91
N ASP A 347 -1.10 44.67 2.79
CA ASP A 347 -2.04 45.52 2.05
C ASP A 347 -2.79 44.77 0.93
N PHE A 348 -2.60 43.46 0.81
CA PHE A 348 -3.31 42.66 -0.17
C PHE A 348 -4.78 42.53 0.21
N VAL A 349 -5.65 42.94 -0.70
CA VAL A 349 -7.10 42.86 -0.53
C VAL A 349 -7.61 41.72 -1.43
N PRO A 350 -8.42 40.76 -0.93
CA PRO A 350 -8.91 39.62 -1.72
C PRO A 350 -9.56 40.00 -3.06
N GLU A 351 -10.16 41.19 -3.14
CA GLU A 351 -10.73 41.83 -4.33
C GLU A 351 -9.70 42.10 -5.44
N TYR A 352 -8.40 41.91 -5.18
CA TYR A 352 -7.36 41.96 -6.21
C TYR A 352 -7.64 40.97 -7.34
N LEU A 353 -8.10 39.76 -7.02
CA LEU A 353 -8.43 38.74 -8.02
C LEU A 353 -9.62 39.16 -8.89
N GLU A 354 -10.60 39.85 -8.31
CA GLU A 354 -11.79 40.37 -9.03
C GLU A 354 -11.42 41.43 -10.07
N LYS A 355 -10.30 42.15 -9.88
CA LYS A 355 -9.80 43.13 -10.87
C LYS A 355 -9.15 42.49 -12.09
N ILE A 356 -8.76 41.22 -12.01
CA ILE A 356 -8.06 40.49 -13.07
C ILE A 356 -9.01 39.50 -13.73
N ILE A 357 -9.80 38.78 -12.93
CA ILE A 357 -10.68 37.73 -13.40
C ILE A 357 -12.05 38.34 -13.69
N GLN A 358 -12.39 38.39 -14.98
CA GLN A 358 -13.66 38.95 -15.42
C GLN A 358 -14.82 37.97 -15.19
N LEU A 359 -14.55 36.66 -15.33
CA LEU A 359 -15.56 35.63 -15.08
C LEU A 359 -15.01 34.53 -14.15
N PRO A 360 -15.38 34.54 -12.86
CA PRO A 360 -15.10 33.43 -11.97
C PRO A 360 -16.11 32.29 -12.22
N VAL A 361 -15.62 31.13 -12.63
CA VAL A 361 -16.39 29.89 -12.80
C VAL A 361 -16.01 28.93 -11.68
N GLN A 362 -16.97 28.52 -10.87
CA GLN A 362 -16.74 27.50 -9.84
C GLN A 362 -16.84 26.10 -10.45
N VAL A 363 -15.90 25.22 -10.09
CA VAL A 363 -16.01 23.79 -10.37
C VAL A 363 -17.27 23.27 -9.69
N PRO A 364 -18.15 22.53 -10.39
CA PRO A 364 -19.37 22.03 -9.77
C PRO A 364 -19.04 21.10 -8.60
N LEU A 365 -19.86 21.12 -7.55
CA LEU A 365 -19.74 20.16 -6.47
C LEU A 365 -19.99 18.75 -7.01
N VAL A 366 -19.25 17.79 -6.47
CA VAL A 366 -19.46 16.37 -6.79
C VAL A 366 -20.59 15.86 -5.91
N GLU A 367 -21.56 15.17 -6.50
CA GLU A 367 -22.56 14.48 -5.70
C GLU A 367 -21.89 13.43 -4.84
N GLN A 368 -22.17 13.47 -3.54
CA GLN A 368 -21.59 12.54 -2.58
C GLN A 368 -21.86 11.07 -2.95
N LYS A 369 -23.01 10.79 -3.59
CA LYS A 369 -23.34 9.45 -4.10
C LYS A 369 -22.33 8.95 -5.14
N CYS A 370 -21.78 9.83 -5.98
CA CYS A 370 -20.74 9.46 -6.94
C CYS A 370 -19.44 9.05 -6.23
N LEU A 371 -19.08 9.76 -5.16
CA LEU A 371 -17.91 9.43 -4.33
C LEU A 371 -18.10 8.10 -3.59
N ASP A 372 -19.27 7.92 -2.97
CA ASP A 372 -19.65 6.68 -2.27
C ASP A 372 -19.59 5.48 -3.25
N ASN A 373 -20.18 5.60 -4.44
CA ASN A 373 -20.14 4.56 -5.48
C ASN A 373 -18.70 4.27 -5.97
N PHE A 374 -17.87 5.29 -6.12
CA PHE A 374 -16.47 5.12 -6.54
C PHE A 374 -15.66 4.40 -5.46
N PHE A 375 -15.88 4.74 -4.19
CA PHE A 375 -15.27 4.05 -3.05
C PHE A 375 -15.71 2.57 -2.99
N ASP A 376 -17.03 2.31 -3.02
CA ASP A 376 -17.58 0.96 -2.94
C ASP A 376 -17.09 0.07 -4.09
N SER A 377 -17.16 0.56 -5.33
CA SER A 377 -16.66 -0.19 -6.49
C SER A 377 -15.16 -0.47 -6.41
N SER A 378 -14.38 0.43 -5.81
CA SER A 378 -12.94 0.22 -5.58
C SER A 378 -12.66 -0.85 -4.51
N ILE A 379 -13.45 -0.89 -3.43
CA ILE A 379 -13.35 -1.92 -2.39
C ILE A 379 -13.79 -3.29 -2.94
N SER A 380 -14.91 -3.37 -3.64
CA SER A 380 -15.36 -4.63 -4.27
C SER A 380 -14.32 -5.15 -5.27
N ALA A 381 -13.72 -4.28 -6.08
CA ALA A 381 -12.65 -4.69 -7.00
C ALA A 381 -11.40 -5.19 -6.26
N LEU A 382 -11.03 -4.56 -5.15
CA LEU A 382 -9.93 -5.00 -4.29
C LEU A 382 -10.22 -6.39 -3.70
N PHE A 383 -11.41 -6.59 -3.13
CA PHE A 383 -11.81 -7.85 -2.50
C PHE A 383 -11.86 -8.99 -3.50
N SER A 384 -12.44 -8.76 -4.68
CA SER A 384 -12.47 -9.73 -5.78
C SER A 384 -11.06 -10.13 -6.22
N ARG A 385 -10.16 -9.16 -6.40
CA ARG A 385 -8.76 -9.43 -6.79
C ARG A 385 -7.99 -10.22 -5.72
N LEU A 386 -8.28 -9.97 -4.45
CA LEU A 386 -7.63 -10.66 -3.34
C LEU A 386 -8.28 -12.02 -3.03
N GLY A 387 -9.39 -12.39 -3.67
CA GLY A 387 -10.10 -13.62 -3.36
C GLY A 387 -10.61 -13.65 -1.92
N ILE A 388 -11.11 -12.53 -1.40
CA ILE A 388 -11.83 -12.51 -0.11
C ILE A 388 -13.12 -13.32 -0.28
N THR A 389 -13.43 -14.17 0.70
CA THR A 389 -14.61 -15.03 0.65
C THR A 389 -15.90 -14.23 0.80
N GLU A 390 -17.01 -14.72 0.24
CA GLU A 390 -18.31 -14.06 0.37
C GLU A 390 -18.76 -13.91 1.84
N GLU A 391 -18.35 -14.83 2.71
CA GLU A 391 -18.66 -14.79 4.13
C GLU A 391 -17.93 -13.63 4.83
N THR A 392 -16.62 -13.50 4.62
CA THR A 392 -15.82 -12.39 5.16
C THR A 392 -16.27 -11.04 4.58
N GLU A 393 -16.66 -11.01 3.30
CA GLU A 393 -17.20 -9.80 2.68
C GLU A 393 -18.55 -9.39 3.31
N LYS A 394 -19.45 -10.34 3.57
CA LYS A 394 -20.72 -10.08 4.27
C LYS A 394 -20.49 -9.58 5.70
N GLU A 395 -19.57 -10.20 6.44
CA GLU A 395 -19.21 -9.77 7.79
C GLU A 395 -18.70 -8.32 7.76
N PHE A 396 -17.80 -7.99 6.83
CA PHE A 396 -17.29 -6.64 6.64
C PHE A 396 -18.42 -5.62 6.37
N TYR A 397 -19.30 -5.90 5.41
CA TYR A 397 -20.39 -5.00 5.05
C TYR A 397 -21.50 -4.90 6.11
N SER A 398 -21.54 -5.81 7.09
CA SER A 398 -22.50 -5.71 8.20
C SER A 398 -22.17 -4.57 9.16
N GLU A 399 -20.90 -4.15 9.24
CA GLU A 399 -20.44 -3.13 10.19
C GLU A 399 -19.85 -1.89 9.52
N PHE A 400 -19.06 -2.07 8.45
CA PHE A 400 -18.29 -1.00 7.83
C PHE A 400 -19.14 0.17 7.28
N PRO A 401 -20.29 -0.03 6.61
CA PRO A 401 -21.05 1.07 6.02
C PRO A 401 -21.48 2.13 7.03
N LEU A 402 -21.86 1.73 8.25
CA LEU A 402 -22.24 2.67 9.30
C LEU A 402 -21.03 3.52 9.72
N ILE A 403 -19.88 2.89 9.93
CA ILE A 403 -18.63 3.56 10.30
C ILE A 403 -18.19 4.52 9.18
N TYR A 404 -18.28 4.07 7.93
CA TYR A 404 -17.98 4.90 6.77
C TYR A 404 -18.85 6.16 6.74
N GLN A 405 -20.18 5.98 6.79
CA GLN A 405 -21.14 7.09 6.70
C GLN A 405 -20.99 8.08 7.86
N MET A 406 -20.74 7.59 9.07
CA MET A 406 -20.67 8.42 10.28
C MET A 406 -19.29 9.08 10.49
N HIS A 407 -18.19 8.39 10.14
CA HIS A 407 -16.86 8.77 10.62
C HIS A 407 -15.81 8.98 9.51
N MET A 408 -15.91 8.30 8.37
CA MET A 408 -14.89 8.38 7.31
C MET A 408 -15.29 9.29 6.14
N LYS A 409 -16.60 9.38 5.86
CA LYS A 409 -17.16 10.07 4.69
C LYS A 409 -16.72 11.52 4.54
N ARG A 410 -16.61 12.25 5.66
CA ARG A 410 -16.14 13.65 5.67
C ARG A 410 -14.67 13.78 5.26
N THR A 411 -13.84 12.82 5.62
CA THR A 411 -12.41 12.78 5.25
C THR A 411 -12.22 12.30 3.82
N LEU A 412 -13.15 11.49 3.29
CA LEU A 412 -13.18 10.99 1.92
C LEU A 412 -14.09 11.85 1.02
N ALA A 413 -13.90 13.17 1.08
CA ALA A 413 -14.74 14.18 0.42
C ALA A 413 -14.41 14.40 -1.06
N ASN A 414 -13.34 13.80 -1.60
CA ASN A 414 -13.02 13.86 -3.03
C ASN A 414 -12.33 12.59 -3.55
N ILE A 415 -12.28 12.44 -4.88
CA ILE A 415 -11.69 11.28 -5.55
C ILE A 415 -10.22 11.08 -5.13
N ARG A 416 -9.44 12.15 -4.96
CA ARG A 416 -8.03 12.03 -4.60
C ARG A 416 -7.84 11.38 -3.22
N GLN A 417 -8.64 11.79 -2.24
CA GLN A 417 -8.61 11.17 -0.90
C GLN A 417 -8.98 9.68 -0.98
N ILE A 418 -10.05 9.34 -1.73
CA ILE A 418 -10.44 7.94 -1.95
C ILE A 418 -9.30 7.15 -2.62
N LYS A 419 -8.72 7.67 -3.71
CA LYS A 419 -7.59 7.03 -4.41
C LYS A 419 -6.39 6.81 -3.50
N ARG A 420 -6.03 7.79 -2.65
CA ARG A 420 -4.92 7.66 -1.68
C ARG A 420 -5.16 6.51 -0.72
N TYR A 421 -6.37 6.39 -0.18
CA TYR A 421 -6.72 5.32 0.74
C TYR A 421 -6.74 3.95 0.04
N ILE A 422 -7.40 3.85 -1.11
CA ILE A 422 -7.44 2.60 -1.90
C ILE A 422 -6.03 2.17 -2.34
N ASN A 423 -5.15 3.10 -2.72
CA ASN A 423 -3.78 2.78 -3.09
C ASN A 423 -2.95 2.28 -1.89
N SER A 424 -3.18 2.82 -0.70
CA SER A 424 -2.57 2.29 0.54
C SER A 424 -3.01 0.85 0.78
N LEU A 425 -4.32 0.58 0.72
CA LEU A 425 -4.87 -0.76 0.89
C LEU A 425 -4.37 -1.74 -0.17
N ASN A 426 -4.31 -1.31 -1.44
CA ASN A 426 -3.78 -2.09 -2.55
C ASN A 426 -2.35 -2.56 -2.29
N PHE A 427 -1.56 -1.76 -1.58
CA PHE A 427 -0.18 -2.09 -1.27
C PHE A 427 -0.07 -2.99 -0.03
N THR A 428 -0.81 -2.72 1.05
CA THR A 428 -0.56 -3.39 2.34
C THR A 428 -1.48 -4.55 2.67
N LEU A 429 -2.75 -4.51 2.26
CA LEU A 429 -3.69 -5.60 2.55
C LEU A 429 -3.24 -6.95 1.96
N PRO A 430 -2.70 -7.05 0.72
CA PRO A 430 -2.28 -8.33 0.15
C PRO A 430 -1.25 -9.09 1.00
N MET A 431 -0.43 -8.37 1.77
CA MET A 431 0.67 -8.96 2.56
C MET A 431 0.20 -9.60 3.87
N ILE A 432 -0.96 -9.21 4.38
CA ILE A 432 -1.37 -9.53 5.75
C ILE A 432 -2.83 -9.99 5.89
N ARG A 433 -3.63 -9.96 4.82
CA ARG A 433 -5.09 -10.26 4.82
C ARG A 433 -5.51 -11.56 5.52
N GLU A 434 -4.65 -12.57 5.57
CA GLU A 434 -4.94 -13.88 6.18
C GLU A 434 -4.71 -13.89 7.71
N GLU A 435 -4.03 -12.88 8.23
CA GLU A 435 -3.53 -12.81 9.60
C GLU A 435 -4.22 -11.73 10.45
N VAL A 436 -5.13 -10.94 9.84
CA VAL A 436 -5.81 -9.81 10.48
C VAL A 436 -7.30 -9.80 10.13
N SER A 437 -8.11 -9.21 11.02
CA SER A 437 -9.47 -8.80 10.67
C SER A 437 -9.42 -7.72 9.59
N ILE A 438 -10.09 -7.98 8.46
CA ILE A 438 -10.18 -7.04 7.33
C ILE A 438 -10.78 -5.70 7.78
N LEU A 439 -11.83 -5.73 8.61
CA LEU A 439 -12.46 -4.52 9.13
C LEU A 439 -11.48 -3.67 9.94
N ASP A 440 -10.86 -4.24 10.98
CA ASP A 440 -9.91 -3.51 11.83
C ASP A 440 -8.72 -3.01 11.02
N PHE A 441 -8.26 -3.75 10.01
CA PHE A 441 -7.12 -3.37 9.19
C PHE A 441 -7.44 -2.18 8.29
N LEU A 442 -8.62 -2.16 7.68
CA LEU A 442 -9.09 -1.02 6.89
C LEU A 442 -9.22 0.23 7.77
N LEU A 443 -9.79 0.11 8.96
CA LEU A 443 -9.88 1.22 9.91
C LEU A 443 -8.49 1.71 10.36
N LEU A 444 -7.57 0.79 10.67
CA LEU A 444 -6.21 1.12 11.03
C LEU A 444 -5.47 1.82 9.87
N ASP A 445 -5.65 1.34 8.63
CA ASP A 445 -5.03 1.93 7.46
C ASP A 445 -5.61 3.31 7.14
N PHE A 446 -6.91 3.51 7.34
CA PHE A 446 -7.51 4.83 7.26
C PHE A 446 -6.86 5.80 8.26
N LEU A 447 -6.67 5.38 9.52
CA LEU A 447 -5.92 6.15 10.51
C LEU A 447 -4.47 6.38 10.07
N ARG A 448 -3.80 5.38 9.47
CA ARG A 448 -2.43 5.54 8.94
C ARG A 448 -2.32 6.60 7.85
N VAL A 449 -3.28 6.65 6.92
CA VAL A 449 -3.26 7.55 5.75
C VAL A 449 -3.65 8.98 6.11
N PHE A 450 -4.65 9.17 6.99
CA PHE A 450 -5.24 10.48 7.28
C PHE A 450 -4.95 11.01 8.69
N HIS A 451 -4.62 10.13 9.65
CA HIS A 451 -4.37 10.48 11.05
C HIS A 451 -3.10 9.78 11.59
N PRO A 452 -1.92 9.99 10.95
CA PRO A 452 -0.70 9.24 11.25
C PRO A 452 -0.24 9.36 12.71
N GLU A 453 -0.58 10.48 13.37
CA GLU A 453 -0.34 10.70 14.80
C GLU A 453 -1.05 9.64 15.67
N ILE A 454 -2.32 9.32 15.33
CA ILE A 454 -3.13 8.34 16.05
C ILE A 454 -2.61 6.93 15.79
N TYR A 455 -2.28 6.61 14.53
CA TYR A 455 -1.65 5.34 14.18
C TYR A 455 -0.36 5.10 14.97
N THR A 456 0.48 6.14 15.08
CA THR A 456 1.74 6.09 15.84
C THR A 456 1.49 5.92 17.34
N ASP A 457 0.47 6.58 17.88
CA ASP A 457 0.10 6.43 19.29
C ASP A 457 -0.35 5.00 19.62
N ILE A 458 -1.18 4.40 18.76
CA ILE A 458 -1.59 3.00 18.87
C ILE A 458 -0.35 2.10 18.93
N GLN A 459 0.56 2.26 17.97
CA GLN A 459 1.76 1.43 17.89
C GLN A 459 2.68 1.57 19.11
N ARG A 460 2.85 2.79 19.64
CA ARG A 460 3.80 3.09 20.73
C ARG A 460 3.23 2.85 22.12
N ASN A 461 1.91 2.87 22.28
CA ASN A 461 1.24 2.67 23.56
C ASN A 461 0.35 1.42 23.61
N PRO A 462 0.85 0.20 23.30
CA PRO A 462 0.01 -1.00 23.28
C PRO A 462 -0.78 -1.25 24.57
N HIS A 463 -0.23 -0.86 25.73
CA HIS A 463 -0.87 -1.01 27.05
C HIS A 463 -2.18 -0.23 27.22
N ILE A 464 -2.44 0.79 26.38
CA ILE A 464 -3.69 1.55 26.33
C ILE A 464 -4.76 0.81 25.51
N TYR A 465 -4.32 0.13 24.44
CA TYR A 465 -5.20 -0.40 23.40
C TYR A 465 -5.44 -1.91 23.51
N GLN A 466 -4.49 -2.65 24.07
CA GLN A 466 -4.61 -4.08 24.34
C GLN A 466 -5.31 -4.30 25.67
N HIS A 467 -6.19 -5.29 25.70
CA HIS A 467 -6.73 -5.73 26.98
C HIS A 467 -5.63 -6.35 27.86
N PHE A 468 -5.68 -6.12 29.17
CA PHE A 468 -4.64 -6.59 30.09
C PHE A 468 -4.87 -8.04 30.53
N GLU A 469 -6.10 -8.56 30.37
CA GLU A 469 -6.53 -9.88 30.83
C GLU A 469 -6.91 -10.80 29.66
N TRP A 470 -5.95 -11.20 28.82
CA TRP A 470 -6.19 -12.22 27.79
C TRP A 470 -5.97 -13.62 28.36
N GLY A 471 -7.03 -14.21 28.89
CA GLY A 471 -7.05 -15.61 29.33
C GLY A 471 -7.91 -15.86 30.56
N GLU A 472 -8.32 -17.12 30.75
CA GLU A 472 -9.02 -17.62 31.95
C GLU A 472 -8.18 -17.45 33.24
N ASN A 473 -6.88 -17.16 33.11
CA ASN A 473 -5.89 -17.14 34.21
C ASN A 473 -5.65 -15.76 34.82
N SER A 474 -6.29 -14.74 34.28
CA SER A 474 -6.01 -13.35 34.65
C SER A 474 -6.57 -12.97 36.03
N PHE A 475 -7.41 -13.83 36.63
CA PHE A 475 -8.00 -13.62 37.94
C PHE A 475 -7.01 -13.75 39.12
N LEU A 476 -5.84 -14.39 38.92
CA LEU A 476 -4.95 -14.77 40.02
C LEU A 476 -3.85 -13.75 40.36
N TYR A 477 -3.65 -12.70 39.55
CA TYR A 477 -2.49 -11.82 39.72
C TYR A 477 -2.77 -10.41 40.25
N TYR A 478 -3.99 -9.87 40.17
CA TYR A 478 -4.26 -8.52 40.66
C TYR A 478 -5.65 -8.36 41.27
N GLY A 479 -5.68 -8.01 42.57
CA GLY A 479 -6.89 -7.70 43.31
C GLY A 479 -7.65 -6.51 42.72
N GLY A 480 -8.98 -6.53 42.86
CA GLY A 480 -9.96 -5.69 42.16
C GLY A 480 -9.89 -4.15 42.30
N GLY A 481 -8.82 -3.58 42.85
CA GLY A 481 -8.56 -2.14 42.84
C GLY A 481 -8.03 -1.59 41.51
N TYR A 482 -7.35 -2.42 40.71
CA TYR A 482 -6.64 -1.98 39.49
C TYR A 482 -7.56 -1.66 38.28
N LYS A 483 -8.80 -2.16 38.27
CA LYS A 483 -9.72 -2.03 37.11
C LYS A 483 -10.31 -0.61 36.96
N GLN A 484 -10.59 0.09 38.07
CA GLN A 484 -11.14 1.45 38.02
C GLN A 484 -10.09 2.48 37.60
N ASP A 485 -8.86 2.37 38.11
CA ASP A 485 -7.76 3.28 37.77
C ASP A 485 -7.37 3.19 36.29
N ARG A 486 -7.36 1.98 35.71
CA ARG A 486 -7.00 1.78 34.30
C ARG A 486 -8.00 2.40 33.34
N LYS A 487 -9.30 2.28 33.60
CA LYS A 487 -10.35 2.95 32.81
C LYS A 487 -10.13 4.47 32.76
N ALA A 488 -9.82 5.07 33.90
CA ALA A 488 -9.53 6.50 33.98
C ALA A 488 -8.27 6.88 33.17
N ILE A 489 -7.22 6.07 33.24
CA ILE A 489 -5.98 6.29 32.48
C ILE A 489 -6.24 6.23 30.97
N ILE A 490 -6.93 5.20 30.48
CA ILE A 490 -7.25 5.04 29.05
C ILE A 490 -8.10 6.23 28.59
N LYS A 491 -9.17 6.55 29.33
CA LYS A 491 -10.05 7.67 28.99
C LYS A 491 -9.28 8.99 28.91
N ALA A 492 -8.47 9.30 29.92
CA ALA A 492 -7.67 10.52 29.95
C ALA A 492 -6.63 10.59 28.83
N HIS A 493 -6.01 9.46 28.49
CA HIS A 493 -5.06 9.38 27.37
C HIS A 493 -5.75 9.67 26.04
N ILE A 494 -6.90 9.03 25.77
CA ILE A 494 -7.66 9.25 24.53
C ILE A 494 -8.23 10.67 24.45
N GLU A 495 -8.79 11.21 25.53
CA GLU A 495 -9.28 12.61 25.54
C GLU A 495 -8.16 13.61 25.26
N LYS A 496 -6.97 13.40 25.86
CA LYS A 496 -5.79 14.21 25.57
C LYS A 496 -5.33 14.09 24.13
N LEU A 497 -5.30 12.89 23.57
CA LEU A 497 -4.89 12.64 22.18
C LEU A 497 -5.82 13.34 21.16
N LEU A 498 -7.09 13.48 21.51
CA LEU A 498 -8.14 14.06 20.67
C LEU A 498 -8.41 15.55 20.92
N THR A 499 -7.68 16.17 21.85
CA THR A 499 -7.86 17.60 22.17
C THR A 499 -7.52 18.48 20.95
N ASP A 500 -8.30 19.54 20.74
CA ASP A 500 -8.18 20.54 19.65
C ASP A 500 -8.29 19.99 18.21
N ARG A 501 -8.85 18.79 18.03
CA ARG A 501 -9.09 18.16 16.72
C ARG A 501 -10.54 18.33 16.24
N GLN A 502 -10.74 18.70 14.98
CA GLN A 502 -12.09 18.83 14.39
C GLN A 502 -12.79 17.49 14.12
N ASP A 503 -12.02 16.40 14.03
CA ASP A 503 -12.45 15.04 13.71
C ASP A 503 -12.46 14.11 14.94
N SER A 504 -12.38 14.69 16.14
CA SER A 504 -12.25 13.97 17.41
C SER A 504 -13.30 12.87 17.59
N ASP A 505 -14.57 13.16 17.30
CA ASP A 505 -15.68 12.22 17.49
C ASP A 505 -15.58 11.03 16.53
N GLY A 506 -15.12 11.27 15.30
CA GLY A 506 -14.92 10.24 14.29
C GLY A 506 -13.78 9.29 14.65
N ILE A 507 -12.64 9.86 15.04
CA ILE A 507 -11.47 9.08 15.47
C ILE A 507 -11.82 8.28 16.73
N LYS A 508 -12.49 8.90 17.70
CA LYS A 508 -12.92 8.23 18.93
C LYS A 508 -13.78 7.02 18.64
N ALA A 509 -14.81 7.16 17.79
CA ALA A 509 -15.69 6.05 17.44
C ALA A 509 -14.96 4.91 16.72
N ILE A 510 -13.99 5.24 15.84
CA ILE A 510 -13.13 4.24 15.20
C ILE A 510 -12.30 3.50 16.26
N LEU A 511 -11.69 4.21 17.22
CA LEU A 511 -10.91 3.62 18.31
C LEU A 511 -11.77 2.74 19.21
N GLU A 512 -12.97 3.19 19.58
CA GLU A 512 -13.93 2.39 20.36
C GLU A 512 -14.37 1.13 19.61
N LYS A 513 -14.48 1.19 18.28
CA LYS A 513 -14.84 0.04 17.46
C LYS A 513 -13.71 -0.99 17.36
N MET A 514 -12.47 -0.54 17.25
CA MET A 514 -11.29 -1.40 17.11
C MET A 514 -10.81 -1.95 18.47
N PHE A 515 -10.93 -1.16 19.52
CA PHE A 515 -10.34 -1.42 20.83
C PHE A 515 -11.37 -1.52 21.94
N PHE A 516 -11.57 -2.76 22.39
CA PHE A 516 -12.50 -3.11 23.46
C PHE A 516 -12.31 -2.28 24.74
N ASP A 517 -11.07 -2.12 25.19
CA ASP A 517 -10.76 -1.38 26.43
C ASP A 517 -11.03 0.13 26.30
N VAL A 518 -10.89 0.68 25.08
CA VAL A 518 -11.25 2.07 24.80
C VAL A 518 -12.77 2.24 24.91
N GLN A 519 -13.54 1.34 24.29
CA GLN A 519 -15.00 1.35 24.41
C GLN A 519 -15.45 1.24 25.88
N TYR A 520 -14.88 0.28 26.62
CA TYR A 520 -15.19 0.09 28.03
C TYR A 520 -14.84 1.33 28.87
N ALA A 521 -13.74 2.01 28.54
CA ALA A 521 -13.31 3.21 29.25
C ALA A 521 -14.29 4.38 29.13
N PHE A 522 -15.05 4.49 28.04
CA PHE A 522 -16.04 5.54 27.87
C PHE A 522 -17.44 5.16 28.36
N TYR A 523 -17.91 3.95 28.06
CA TYR A 523 -19.31 3.57 28.32
C TYR A 523 -19.52 2.81 29.64
N GLY A 524 -18.47 2.17 30.19
CA GLY A 524 -18.56 1.39 31.42
C GLY A 524 -19.44 0.14 31.34
N VAL A 525 -20.03 -0.14 30.19
CA VAL A 525 -20.84 -1.32 29.91
C VAL A 525 -20.21 -2.01 28.70
N MET A 526 -20.05 -3.33 28.79
CA MET A 526 -19.60 -4.14 27.67
C MET A 526 -20.80 -4.43 26.77
N THR A 527 -20.77 -3.94 25.54
CA THR A 527 -21.89 -4.08 24.58
C THR A 527 -21.92 -5.44 23.87
N ALA A 528 -20.86 -6.23 23.99
CA ALA A 528 -20.75 -7.56 23.40
C ALA A 528 -20.36 -8.60 24.46
N SER A 529 -20.78 -9.86 24.26
CA SER A 529 -20.29 -11.01 25.01
C SER A 529 -18.79 -11.17 24.76
N PHE A 530 -17.98 -10.54 25.60
CA PHE A 530 -16.52 -10.61 25.52
C PHE A 530 -16.07 -12.06 25.73
N SER A 531 -15.53 -12.65 24.68
CA SER A 531 -14.80 -13.90 24.74
C SER A 531 -13.43 -13.68 24.11
N PRO A 532 -12.33 -13.77 24.88
CA PRO A 532 -10.97 -13.70 24.36
C PRO A 532 -10.76 -14.63 23.15
N ALA A 533 -11.35 -15.83 23.20
CA ALA A 533 -11.31 -16.81 22.11
C ALA A 533 -12.00 -16.30 20.82
N SER A 534 -13.12 -15.59 20.94
CA SER A 534 -13.83 -15.02 19.78
C SER A 534 -13.05 -13.89 19.11
N TYR A 535 -12.37 -13.03 19.88
CA TYR A 535 -11.55 -11.95 19.34
C TYR A 535 -10.27 -12.48 18.68
N ARG A 536 -9.66 -13.52 19.25
CA ARG A 536 -8.51 -14.21 18.65
C ARG A 536 -8.89 -14.86 17.32
N SER A 537 -9.98 -15.62 17.30
CA SER A 537 -10.44 -16.34 16.10
C SER A 537 -10.85 -15.39 14.98
N ALA A 538 -11.47 -14.25 15.34
CA ALA A 538 -11.79 -13.18 14.40
C ALA A 538 -10.56 -12.30 14.05
N LYS A 539 -9.36 -12.66 14.51
CA LYS A 539 -8.08 -11.99 14.22
C LYS A 539 -8.11 -10.48 14.53
N ARG A 540 -8.87 -10.06 15.55
CA ARG A 540 -9.10 -8.65 15.91
C ARG A 540 -7.84 -8.00 16.48
N ILE A 541 -7.65 -6.70 16.20
CA ILE A 541 -6.45 -5.95 16.63
C ILE A 541 -6.31 -5.84 18.15
N SER A 542 -7.43 -5.87 18.88
CA SER A 542 -7.42 -5.82 20.35
C SER A 542 -6.62 -6.97 20.99
N HIS A 543 -6.53 -8.14 20.34
CA HIS A 543 -5.85 -9.32 20.87
C HIS A 543 -4.32 -9.20 20.77
N PRO A 544 -3.53 -9.47 21.84
CA PRO A 544 -2.07 -9.28 21.87
C PRO A 544 -1.34 -10.03 20.77
N ASP A 545 -1.71 -11.30 20.54
CA ASP A 545 -1.12 -12.14 19.50
C ASP A 545 -1.39 -11.64 18.08
N CYS A 546 -2.47 -10.87 17.89
CA CYS A 546 -2.82 -10.26 16.61
C CYS A 546 -2.22 -8.86 16.47
N PHE A 547 -2.19 -8.09 17.56
CA PHE A 547 -1.88 -6.66 17.57
C PHE A 547 -0.62 -6.31 16.79
N TYR A 548 0.49 -7.00 17.04
CA TYR A 548 1.75 -6.69 16.37
C TYR A 548 1.75 -7.04 14.87
N LYS A 549 0.94 -8.02 14.45
CA LYS A 549 0.82 -8.41 13.03
C LYS A 549 0.27 -7.26 12.17
N TYR A 550 -0.61 -6.43 12.73
CA TYR A 550 -1.17 -5.24 12.05
C TYR A 550 -0.10 -4.19 11.67
N PHE A 551 1.02 -4.16 12.38
CA PHE A 551 2.10 -3.20 12.15
C PHE A 551 3.28 -3.81 11.38
N ALA A 552 3.53 -5.11 11.55
CA ALA A 552 4.66 -5.79 10.93
C ALA A 552 4.50 -5.96 9.41
N LEU A 553 3.27 -6.04 8.90
CA LEU A 553 2.95 -6.33 7.49
C LEU A 553 3.59 -7.62 6.94
N GLN A 554 4.09 -8.48 7.83
CA GLN A 554 4.65 -9.80 7.57
C GLN A 554 4.50 -10.67 8.81
N VAL A 555 4.38 -11.98 8.62
CA VAL A 555 4.51 -12.96 9.71
C VAL A 555 5.99 -13.09 10.04
N ALA A 556 6.36 -13.03 11.32
CA ALA A 556 7.75 -13.18 11.73
C ALA A 556 8.29 -14.56 11.29
N THR A 557 9.53 -14.64 10.83
CA THR A 557 10.14 -15.92 10.40
C THR A 557 10.25 -16.96 11.51
N SER A 558 10.12 -16.52 12.77
CA SER A 558 10.10 -17.36 13.97
C SER A 558 8.69 -17.71 14.46
N ASP A 559 7.63 -17.31 13.76
CA ASP A 559 6.24 -17.59 14.11
C ASP A 559 5.58 -18.44 13.02
N LEU A 560 4.61 -19.26 13.42
CA LEU A 560 3.77 -20.04 12.49
C LEU A 560 2.58 -19.18 12.08
N SER A 561 2.31 -19.12 10.77
CA SER A 561 1.17 -18.37 10.28
C SER A 561 -0.14 -19.04 10.71
N ASP A 562 -1.18 -18.25 10.92
CA ASP A 562 -2.48 -18.79 11.34
C ASP A 562 -3.04 -19.71 10.23
N ASN A 563 -2.80 -19.38 8.95
CA ASN A 563 -3.16 -20.23 7.80
C ASN A 563 -2.43 -21.60 7.83
N GLN A 564 -1.14 -21.65 8.17
CA GLN A 564 -0.40 -22.92 8.30
C GLN A 564 -1.01 -23.82 9.37
N ILE A 565 -1.50 -23.24 10.47
CA ILE A 565 -2.14 -24.00 11.56
C ILE A 565 -3.53 -24.49 11.14
N GLU A 566 -4.30 -23.65 10.46
CA GLU A 566 -5.60 -24.03 9.88
C GLU A 566 -5.44 -25.20 8.88
N GLU A 567 -4.45 -25.16 7.99
CA GLU A 567 -4.14 -26.26 7.07
C GLU A 567 -3.76 -27.55 7.81
N VAL A 568 -2.94 -27.45 8.87
CA VAL A 568 -2.58 -28.59 9.73
C VAL A 568 -3.84 -29.19 10.37
N ILE A 569 -4.71 -28.38 10.96
CA ILE A 569 -5.94 -28.85 11.61
C ILE A 569 -6.91 -29.46 10.60
N LEU A 570 -7.05 -28.85 9.42
CA LEU A 570 -7.84 -29.41 8.32
C LEU A 570 -7.29 -30.77 7.88
N SER A 571 -5.98 -30.92 7.77
CA SER A 571 -5.35 -32.21 7.44
C SER A 571 -5.66 -33.29 8.48
N TRP A 572 -5.68 -32.94 9.76
CA TRP A 572 -6.01 -33.85 10.85
C TRP A 572 -7.51 -34.21 10.86
N ASN A 573 -8.38 -33.21 10.68
CA ASN A 573 -9.84 -33.35 10.67
C ASN A 573 -10.38 -34.13 9.47
N ASN A 574 -9.61 -34.19 8.37
CA ASN A 574 -9.97 -34.91 7.14
C ASN A 574 -9.26 -36.27 7.02
N ALA A 575 -8.29 -36.57 7.89
CA ALA A 575 -7.63 -37.88 7.91
C ALA A 575 -8.62 -38.99 8.31
N SER A 576 -8.46 -40.18 7.71
CA SER A 576 -9.24 -41.36 8.07
C SER A 576 -8.91 -41.80 9.51
N PRO A 577 -9.84 -42.49 10.21
CA PRO A 577 -9.60 -42.95 11.58
C PRO A 577 -8.27 -43.71 11.75
N ASP A 578 -7.93 -44.61 10.81
CA ASP A 578 -6.72 -45.42 10.87
C ASP A 578 -5.42 -44.65 10.62
N SER A 579 -5.50 -43.51 9.90
CA SER A 579 -4.31 -42.73 9.52
C SER A 579 -4.08 -41.50 10.41
N ARG A 580 -5.11 -41.02 11.13
CA ARG A 580 -5.08 -39.74 11.85
C ARG A 580 -3.94 -39.62 12.85
N LEU A 581 -3.72 -40.64 13.68
CA LEU A 581 -2.59 -40.67 14.62
C LEU A 581 -1.23 -40.55 13.91
N THR A 582 -1.08 -41.22 12.76
CA THR A 582 0.14 -41.18 11.96
C THR A 582 0.37 -39.78 11.37
N VAL A 583 -0.69 -39.12 10.91
CA VAL A 583 -0.61 -37.76 10.38
C VAL A 583 -0.20 -36.77 11.48
N ILE A 584 -0.85 -36.83 12.65
CA ILE A 584 -0.50 -36.00 13.82
C ILE A 584 0.97 -36.22 14.21
N ALA A 585 1.41 -37.47 14.31
CA ALA A 585 2.80 -37.78 14.66
C ALA A 585 3.80 -37.18 13.67
N LYS A 586 3.58 -37.33 12.36
CA LYS A 586 4.42 -36.73 11.32
C LYS A 586 4.44 -35.21 11.40
N THR A 587 3.33 -34.57 11.75
CA THR A 587 3.26 -33.12 11.93
C THR A 587 4.17 -32.67 13.08
N PHE A 588 4.07 -33.31 14.25
CA PHE A 588 4.93 -32.97 15.39
C PHE A 588 6.41 -33.24 15.11
N GLU A 589 6.74 -34.34 14.42
CA GLU A 589 8.12 -34.62 13.98
C GLU A 589 8.65 -33.54 13.02
N PHE A 590 7.84 -33.11 12.05
CA PHE A 590 8.21 -32.07 11.10
C PHE A 590 8.51 -30.74 11.79
N TYR A 591 7.64 -30.28 12.68
CA TYR A 591 7.85 -29.01 13.39
C TYR A 591 8.96 -29.12 14.46
N ARG A 592 9.17 -30.30 15.05
CA ARG A 592 10.35 -30.58 15.90
C ARG A 592 11.65 -30.42 15.12
N GLY A 593 11.73 -30.97 13.90
CA GLY A 593 12.90 -30.83 13.02
C GLY A 593 13.20 -29.38 12.59
N LYS A 594 12.20 -28.49 12.66
CA LYS A 594 12.33 -27.05 12.35
C LYS A 594 12.56 -26.16 13.58
N ASN A 595 12.65 -26.72 14.78
CA ASN A 595 12.63 -25.95 16.05
C ASN A 595 11.37 -25.07 16.19
N LEU A 596 10.23 -25.52 15.67
CA LEU A 596 8.94 -24.82 15.71
C LEU A 596 7.87 -25.56 16.55
N GLN A 597 8.27 -26.58 17.31
CA GLN A 597 7.36 -27.40 18.10
C GLN A 597 6.67 -26.60 19.21
N SER A 598 7.40 -25.69 19.89
CA SER A 598 6.81 -24.85 20.93
C SER A 598 5.74 -23.91 20.37
N GLN A 599 6.01 -23.25 19.23
CA GLN A 599 5.02 -22.39 18.57
C GLN A 599 3.79 -23.19 18.11
N LEU A 600 3.97 -24.42 17.62
CA LEU A 600 2.84 -25.28 17.26
C LEU A 600 1.94 -25.53 18.48
N ILE A 601 2.53 -25.85 19.64
CA ILE A 601 1.76 -26.12 20.87
C ILE A 601 1.01 -24.86 21.31
N ASP A 602 1.67 -23.70 21.29
CA ASP A 602 1.05 -22.41 21.63
C ASP A 602 -0.13 -22.11 20.70
N LYS A 603 0.04 -22.26 19.38
CA LYS A 603 -1.03 -22.04 18.40
C LYS A 603 -2.16 -23.06 18.53
N LEU A 604 -1.88 -24.33 18.81
CA LEU A 604 -2.95 -25.34 18.98
C LEU A 604 -3.88 -25.01 20.15
N HIS A 605 -3.38 -24.33 21.18
CA HIS A 605 -4.21 -23.83 22.26
C HIS A 605 -5.22 -22.78 21.77
N ASP A 606 -4.82 -21.91 20.86
CA ASP A 606 -5.68 -20.89 20.24
C ASP A 606 -6.76 -21.52 19.35
N PHE A 607 -6.41 -22.55 18.58
CA PHE A 607 -7.29 -23.18 17.60
C PHE A 607 -8.07 -24.40 18.12
N LYS A 608 -8.13 -24.59 19.44
CA LYS A 608 -8.79 -25.75 20.08
C LYS A 608 -10.23 -25.98 19.63
N ALA A 609 -10.98 -24.92 19.32
CA ALA A 609 -12.38 -24.99 18.89
C ALA A 609 -12.56 -25.54 17.46
N SER A 610 -11.51 -25.49 16.63
CA SER A 610 -11.55 -25.96 15.24
C SER A 610 -11.32 -27.47 15.10
N LEU A 611 -10.98 -28.16 16.20
CA LEU A 611 -10.71 -29.60 16.21
C LEU A 611 -12.02 -30.39 16.35
N LYS A 612 -12.25 -31.36 15.44
CA LYS A 612 -13.37 -32.31 15.58
C LYS A 612 -13.12 -33.27 16.75
N LEU A 613 -14.19 -33.79 17.33
CA LEU A 613 -14.15 -34.73 18.46
C LEU A 613 -13.16 -35.89 18.25
N ASP A 614 -13.22 -36.57 17.10
CA ASP A 614 -12.32 -37.69 16.82
C ASP A 614 -10.85 -37.27 16.66
N THR A 615 -10.60 -36.03 16.22
CA THR A 615 -9.25 -35.46 16.13
C THR A 615 -8.73 -35.12 17.50
N THR A 616 -9.56 -34.52 18.35
CA THR A 616 -9.26 -34.24 19.75
C THR A 616 -8.89 -35.53 20.49
N THR A 617 -9.66 -36.61 20.31
CA THR A 617 -9.36 -37.93 20.91
C THR A 617 -8.02 -38.50 20.42
N ALA A 618 -7.75 -38.45 19.11
CA ALA A 618 -6.47 -38.90 18.56
C ALA A 618 -5.28 -38.04 19.04
N LEU A 619 -5.48 -36.73 19.23
CA LEU A 619 -4.46 -35.83 19.73
C LEU A 619 -4.16 -36.09 21.22
N ILE A 620 -5.19 -36.31 22.04
CA ILE A 620 -5.01 -36.77 23.44
C ILE A 620 -4.24 -38.09 23.46
N GLU A 621 -4.58 -39.03 22.57
CA GLU A 621 -3.88 -40.30 22.45
C GLU A 621 -2.40 -40.15 22.09
N TYR A 622 -2.09 -39.31 21.10
CA TYR A 622 -0.72 -39.00 20.72
C TYR A 622 0.06 -38.35 21.87
N ILE A 623 -0.51 -37.33 22.53
CA ILE A 623 0.18 -36.57 23.58
C ILE A 623 0.57 -37.47 24.74
N HIS A 624 -0.36 -38.25 25.31
CA HIS A 624 -0.04 -39.01 26.52
C HIS A 624 0.90 -40.19 26.25
N LYS A 625 0.89 -40.76 25.04
CA LYS A 625 1.82 -41.82 24.63
C LYS A 625 3.23 -41.30 24.36
N ASN A 626 3.35 -40.05 23.91
CA ASN A 626 4.63 -39.43 23.52
C ASN A 626 5.05 -38.29 24.44
N ALA A 627 4.53 -38.21 25.66
CA ALA A 627 4.78 -37.09 26.58
C ALA A 627 6.28 -36.85 26.85
N ARG A 628 7.11 -37.91 26.83
CA ARG A 628 8.57 -37.82 27.00
C ARG A 628 9.30 -37.11 25.86
N ASP A 629 8.68 -37.01 24.69
CA ASP A 629 9.27 -36.36 23.52
C ASP A 629 9.25 -34.82 23.62
N PHE A 630 8.43 -34.27 24.53
CA PHE A 630 8.31 -32.84 24.73
C PHE A 630 9.33 -32.39 25.77
N SER A 631 10.07 -31.33 25.44
CA SER A 631 11.13 -30.82 26.31
C SER A 631 10.57 -30.41 27.68
N ALA A 632 11.13 -30.98 28.75
CA ALA A 632 10.89 -30.53 30.12
C ALA A 632 11.74 -29.30 30.50
N ARG A 633 12.70 -28.92 29.64
CA ARG A 633 13.55 -27.74 29.84
C ARG A 633 12.77 -26.47 29.58
N ARG A 634 12.96 -25.46 30.42
CA ARG A 634 12.41 -24.12 30.21
C ARG A 634 13.35 -23.26 29.38
N ASP A 635 12.81 -22.56 28.40
CA ASP A 635 13.53 -21.54 27.64
C ASP A 635 13.46 -20.20 28.37
N GLY A 636 14.47 -19.96 29.22
CA GLY A 636 14.55 -18.77 30.05
C GLY A 636 13.74 -18.86 31.35
N THR A 637 13.63 -17.74 32.05
CA THR A 637 12.98 -17.65 33.37
C THR A 637 11.45 -17.49 33.30
N ILE A 638 10.92 -17.07 32.16
CA ILE A 638 9.53 -16.63 32.01
C ILE A 638 8.65 -17.70 31.31
N ASN A 639 9.23 -18.50 30.41
CA ASN A 639 8.44 -19.42 29.58
C ASN A 639 8.17 -20.77 30.27
N LEU A 640 6.97 -21.31 30.01
CA LEU A 640 6.64 -22.70 30.34
C LEU A 640 7.39 -23.65 29.41
N SER A 641 7.74 -24.84 29.91
CA SER A 641 8.31 -25.90 29.08
C SER A 641 7.26 -26.49 28.13
N ASP A 642 7.70 -27.02 26.99
CA ASP A 642 6.81 -27.67 26.02
C ASP A 642 5.99 -28.79 26.65
N HIS A 643 6.62 -29.57 27.54
CA HIS A 643 5.96 -30.60 28.34
C HIS A 643 4.80 -30.04 29.17
N THR A 644 4.99 -28.88 29.80
CA THR A 644 3.95 -28.24 30.60
C THR A 644 2.82 -27.72 29.72
N LYS A 645 3.17 -27.02 28.63
CA LYS A 645 2.20 -26.46 27.67
C LYS A 645 1.30 -27.54 27.06
N ILE A 646 1.89 -28.64 26.58
CA ILE A 646 1.15 -29.73 25.93
C ILE A 646 0.27 -30.50 26.93
N SER A 647 0.73 -30.64 28.19
CA SER A 647 -0.05 -31.25 29.27
C SER A 647 -1.30 -30.42 29.59
N PHE A 648 -1.15 -29.09 29.67
CA PHE A 648 -2.30 -28.19 29.86
C PHE A 648 -3.26 -28.24 28.68
N LEU A 649 -2.75 -28.24 27.45
CA LEU A 649 -3.58 -28.36 26.25
C LEU A 649 -4.42 -29.65 26.27
N MET A 650 -3.79 -30.79 26.58
CA MET A 650 -4.46 -32.08 26.71
C MET A 650 -5.56 -32.07 27.77
N LEU A 651 -5.27 -31.53 28.96
CA LEU A 651 -6.27 -31.42 30.03
C LEU A 651 -7.44 -30.51 29.62
N GLY A 652 -7.17 -29.40 28.94
CA GLY A 652 -8.20 -28.53 28.38
C GLY A 652 -9.09 -29.22 27.35
N PHE A 653 -8.54 -30.13 26.54
CA PHE A 653 -9.34 -30.97 25.66
C PHE A 653 -10.21 -31.96 26.44
N ILE A 654 -9.62 -32.70 27.39
CA ILE A 654 -10.33 -33.71 28.17
C ILE A 654 -11.52 -33.10 28.93
N ASN A 655 -11.35 -31.89 29.49
CA ASN A 655 -12.41 -31.23 30.23
C ASN A 655 -13.69 -30.93 29.42
N ASN A 656 -13.56 -30.81 28.10
CA ASN A 656 -14.70 -30.52 27.21
C ASN A 656 -15.38 -31.80 26.68
N LEU A 657 -14.95 -32.99 27.14
CA LEU A 657 -15.52 -34.28 26.75
C LEU A 657 -16.52 -34.78 27.80
N GLU A 658 -17.48 -35.62 27.38
CA GLU A 658 -18.51 -36.15 28.27
C GLU A 658 -17.95 -37.10 29.34
N ASP A 659 -17.02 -37.99 28.96
CA ASP A 659 -16.41 -38.98 29.87
C ASP A 659 -15.02 -38.53 30.37
N VAL A 660 -14.99 -37.44 31.13
CA VAL A 660 -13.74 -36.89 31.71
C VAL A 660 -13.02 -37.94 32.56
N SER A 661 -13.73 -38.62 33.47
CA SER A 661 -13.12 -39.55 34.43
C SER A 661 -12.55 -40.80 33.74
N GLY A 662 -13.30 -41.43 32.83
CA GLY A 662 -12.84 -42.61 32.12
C GLY A 662 -11.61 -42.33 31.24
N ILE A 663 -11.59 -41.16 30.58
CA ILE A 663 -10.45 -40.74 29.75
C ILE A 663 -9.21 -40.46 30.60
N LEU A 664 -9.35 -39.76 31.74
CA LEU A 664 -8.23 -39.51 32.65
C LEU A 664 -7.64 -40.82 33.19
N GLU A 665 -8.49 -41.77 33.58
CA GLU A 665 -8.04 -43.08 34.05
C GLU A 665 -7.26 -43.84 32.97
N LYS A 666 -7.76 -43.84 31.72
CA LYS A 666 -7.08 -44.47 30.59
C LYS A 666 -5.73 -43.81 30.31
N VAL A 667 -5.69 -42.48 30.24
CA VAL A 667 -4.44 -41.71 30.06
C VAL A 667 -3.43 -42.03 31.15
N MET A 668 -3.88 -42.12 32.41
CA MET A 668 -3.03 -42.46 33.54
C MET A 668 -2.56 -43.90 33.56
N GLN A 669 -3.26 -44.83 32.89
CA GLN A 669 -2.81 -46.22 32.73
C GLN A 669 -1.81 -46.35 31.59
N ASP A 670 -2.06 -45.66 30.47
CA ASP A 670 -1.34 -45.85 29.21
C ASP A 670 -0.07 -44.99 29.10
N THR A 671 0.01 -43.85 29.79
CA THR A 671 1.15 -42.93 29.63
C THR A 671 2.47 -43.54 30.11
N PRO A 672 3.57 -43.50 29.33
CA PRO A 672 4.89 -43.95 29.80
C PRO A 672 5.61 -42.89 30.64
N ASP A 673 5.08 -41.67 30.73
CA ASP A 673 5.71 -40.57 31.46
C ASP A 673 5.16 -40.44 32.88
N MET A 674 6.03 -40.67 33.87
CA MET A 674 5.67 -40.56 35.27
C MET A 674 5.49 -39.10 35.71
N SER A 675 6.14 -38.15 35.04
CA SER A 675 5.94 -36.71 35.32
C SER A 675 4.54 -36.25 34.93
N LEU A 676 4.06 -36.63 33.74
CA LEU A 676 2.69 -36.35 33.30
C LEU A 676 1.66 -36.96 34.25
N LEU A 677 1.87 -38.20 34.69
CA LEU A 677 1.00 -38.87 35.66
C LEU A 677 0.89 -38.06 36.97
N VAL A 678 2.01 -37.55 37.49
CA VAL A 678 2.00 -36.70 38.68
C VAL A 678 1.30 -35.36 38.43
N ALA A 679 1.52 -34.75 37.27
CA ALA A 679 0.90 -33.50 36.88
C ALA A 679 -0.62 -33.60 36.74
N ILE A 680 -1.15 -34.69 36.18
CA ILE A 680 -2.60 -34.92 36.03
C ILE A 680 -3.30 -34.91 37.39
N VAL A 681 -2.77 -35.67 38.36
CA VAL A 681 -3.38 -35.75 39.71
C VAL A 681 -3.32 -34.40 40.41
N LEU A 682 -2.23 -33.64 40.21
CA LEU A 682 -2.10 -32.28 40.73
C LEU A 682 -3.16 -31.33 40.15
N SER A 683 -3.36 -31.37 38.83
CA SER A 683 -4.36 -30.57 38.13
C SER A 683 -5.80 -30.96 38.46
N CYS A 684 -6.04 -32.06 39.18
CA CYS A 684 -7.37 -32.44 39.65
C CYS A 684 -7.64 -32.02 41.10
N LYS A 685 -6.73 -31.31 41.78
CA LYS A 685 -6.91 -30.85 43.18
C LYS A 685 -7.60 -29.49 43.27
N GLU A 686 -8.66 -29.40 44.06
CA GLU A 686 -9.41 -28.15 44.31
C GLU A 686 -8.53 -26.99 44.83
N GLU A 687 -7.53 -27.25 45.69
CA GLU A 687 -6.79 -26.19 46.42
C GLU A 687 -5.53 -25.64 45.71
N ARG A 688 -5.01 -26.29 44.67
CA ARG A 688 -3.72 -25.89 44.03
C ARG A 688 -3.71 -26.16 42.53
N GLY A 689 -4.46 -25.35 41.78
CA GLY A 689 -4.42 -25.37 40.32
C GLY A 689 -5.45 -26.29 39.64
N GLY A 690 -6.36 -26.92 40.40
CA GLY A 690 -7.52 -27.60 39.81
C GLY A 690 -8.58 -26.67 39.24
N ASP A 691 -8.54 -25.38 39.56
CA ASP A 691 -9.42 -24.39 38.92
C ASP A 691 -9.24 -24.31 37.39
N TRP A 692 -8.09 -24.78 36.87
CA TRP A 692 -7.89 -24.92 35.43
C TRP A 692 -8.88 -25.91 34.84
N HIS A 693 -9.82 -25.35 34.07
CA HIS A 693 -10.93 -26.05 33.41
C HIS A 693 -11.96 -26.70 34.36
N LYS A 694 -11.78 -26.66 35.69
CA LYS A 694 -12.67 -27.27 36.69
C LYS A 694 -12.78 -28.80 36.57
N ILE A 695 -11.71 -29.45 36.09
CA ILE A 695 -11.64 -30.92 35.91
C ILE A 695 -11.89 -31.68 37.21
N TYR A 696 -11.51 -31.11 38.36
CA TYR A 696 -11.75 -31.69 39.69
C TYR A 696 -13.23 -32.00 39.97
N LYS A 697 -14.17 -31.33 39.29
CA LYS A 697 -15.61 -31.57 39.47
C LYS A 697 -16.08 -32.89 38.86
N ALA A 698 -15.37 -33.37 37.85
CA ALA A 698 -15.73 -34.57 37.09
C ALA A 698 -14.80 -35.76 37.37
N ALA A 699 -13.62 -35.53 37.95
CA ALA A 699 -12.62 -36.56 38.20
C ALA A 699 -12.72 -37.19 39.61
N ASP A 700 -12.63 -38.51 39.70
CA ASP A 700 -12.43 -39.22 40.98
C ASP A 700 -10.97 -39.15 41.43
N ILE A 701 -10.62 -38.11 42.17
CA ILE A 701 -9.24 -37.84 42.56
C ILE A 701 -8.61 -38.95 43.43
N GLU A 702 -9.38 -39.61 44.29
CA GLU A 702 -8.83 -40.66 45.14
C GLU A 702 -8.47 -41.91 44.31
N LYS A 703 -9.29 -42.21 43.30
CA LYS A 703 -8.98 -43.26 42.33
C LYS A 703 -7.75 -42.91 41.49
N LEU A 704 -7.62 -41.67 41.00
CA LEU A 704 -6.42 -41.23 40.26
C LEU A 704 -5.16 -41.29 41.13
N LYS A 705 -5.20 -40.85 42.39
CA LYS A 705 -4.07 -40.98 43.34
C LYS A 705 -3.65 -42.45 43.53
N SER A 706 -4.61 -43.36 43.63
CA SER A 706 -4.35 -44.79 43.77
C SER A 706 -3.65 -45.37 42.53
N ILE A 707 -4.14 -45.05 41.33
CA ILE A 707 -3.51 -45.44 40.06
C ILE A 707 -2.08 -44.89 40.00
N ALA A 708 -1.91 -43.61 40.32
CA ALA A 708 -0.63 -42.94 40.28
C ALA A 708 0.41 -43.56 41.22
N ALA A 709 0.05 -43.75 42.49
CA ALA A 709 0.95 -44.34 43.48
C ALA A 709 1.34 -45.78 43.12
N LYS A 710 0.38 -46.57 42.61
CA LYS A 710 0.65 -47.93 42.13
C LYS A 710 1.66 -47.92 40.99
N ARG A 711 1.44 -47.13 39.94
CA ARG A 711 2.32 -47.06 38.78
C ARG A 711 3.71 -46.51 39.11
N LEU A 712 3.81 -45.50 39.98
CA LEU A 712 5.11 -44.99 40.44
C LEU A 712 5.91 -46.07 41.17
N LYS A 713 5.25 -46.86 42.03
CA LYS A 713 5.90 -47.98 42.71
C LYS A 713 6.36 -49.06 41.71
N GLU A 714 5.47 -49.49 40.82
CA GLU A 714 5.79 -50.50 39.80
C GLU A 714 6.92 -50.03 38.89
N TYR A 715 6.93 -48.76 38.52
CA TYR A 715 7.93 -48.20 37.62
C TYR A 715 9.29 -48.02 38.29
N PHE A 716 9.34 -47.34 39.44
CA PHE A 716 10.59 -46.97 40.09
C PHE A 716 11.14 -48.07 41.00
N VAL A 717 10.29 -48.69 41.82
CA VAL A 717 10.71 -49.72 42.78
C VAL A 717 10.84 -51.07 42.09
N ASP A 718 9.74 -51.58 41.54
CA ASP A 718 9.70 -52.93 40.98
C ASP A 718 10.48 -53.00 39.65
N GLY A 719 10.46 -51.93 38.86
CA GLY A 719 11.23 -51.76 37.63
C GLY A 719 12.68 -51.33 37.82
N ASN A 720 13.13 -51.10 39.07
CA ASN A 720 14.50 -50.68 39.42
C ASN A 720 15.03 -49.49 38.60
N LYS A 721 14.20 -48.45 38.44
CA LYS A 721 14.54 -47.23 37.69
C LYS A 721 15.05 -46.14 38.63
N ASN A 722 16.02 -45.33 38.17
CA ASN A 722 16.57 -44.22 38.94
C ASN A 722 15.87 -42.90 38.59
N VAL A 723 15.09 -42.35 39.53
CA VAL A 723 14.35 -41.10 39.33
C VAL A 723 15.26 -39.90 39.05
N PHE A 724 16.48 -39.88 39.61
CA PHE A 724 17.43 -38.78 39.42
C PHE A 724 18.02 -38.76 38.01
N GLU A 725 18.13 -39.94 37.37
CA GLU A 725 18.63 -40.08 35.99
C GLU A 725 17.53 -39.87 34.96
N GLU A 726 16.33 -40.42 35.21
CA GLU A 726 15.21 -40.30 34.26
C GLU A 726 14.53 -38.92 34.29
N TYR A 727 14.54 -38.24 35.44
CA TYR A 727 13.88 -36.93 35.63
C TYR A 727 14.80 -35.91 36.32
N PRO A 728 15.94 -35.53 35.71
CA PRO A 728 16.95 -34.67 36.34
C PRO A 728 16.44 -33.27 36.74
N TYR A 729 15.35 -32.80 36.13
CA TYR A 729 14.75 -31.48 36.41
C TYR A 729 13.34 -31.56 37.05
N GLY A 730 12.89 -32.74 37.45
CA GLY A 730 11.50 -32.94 37.94
C GLY A 730 11.33 -34.00 39.03
N TRP A 731 12.41 -34.68 39.44
CA TRP A 731 12.37 -35.73 40.46
C TRP A 731 11.82 -35.20 41.80
N GLU A 732 12.08 -33.94 42.16
CA GLU A 732 11.62 -33.34 43.42
C GLU A 732 10.11 -33.34 43.50
N LEU A 733 9.43 -32.95 42.42
CA LEU A 733 7.98 -32.89 42.37
C LEU A 733 7.38 -34.30 42.43
N ILE A 734 7.96 -35.26 41.70
CA ILE A 734 7.51 -36.66 41.70
C ILE A 734 7.59 -37.23 43.12
N LEU A 735 8.76 -37.15 43.76
CA LEU A 735 8.96 -37.71 45.09
C LEU A 735 8.11 -37.01 46.15
N TYR A 736 7.98 -35.68 46.06
CA TYR A 736 7.14 -34.92 46.97
C TYR A 736 5.68 -35.38 46.88
N GLN A 737 5.11 -35.43 45.67
CA GLN A 737 3.70 -35.81 45.51
C GLN A 737 3.48 -37.28 45.86
N TRP A 738 4.39 -38.16 45.49
CA TRP A 738 4.29 -39.57 45.81
C TRP A 738 4.37 -39.82 47.32
N GLY A 739 5.40 -39.28 48.00
CA GLY A 739 5.64 -39.51 49.43
C GLY A 739 4.57 -38.88 50.33
N THR A 740 4.03 -37.72 49.92
CA THR A 740 2.93 -37.07 50.64
C THR A 740 1.54 -37.59 50.25
N TYR A 741 1.46 -38.49 49.27
CA TYR A 741 0.21 -38.93 48.65
C TYR A 741 -0.67 -37.74 48.21
N TRP A 742 -0.06 -36.83 47.46
CA TRP A 742 -0.61 -35.54 47.06
C TRP A 742 -1.17 -34.76 48.27
N GLY A 743 -0.39 -34.64 49.34
CA GLY A 743 -0.72 -33.86 50.54
C GLY A 743 -1.62 -34.55 51.59
N LYS A 744 -2.14 -35.76 51.33
CA LYS A 744 -2.87 -36.57 52.32
C LYS A 744 -1.90 -37.54 52.97
N ALA A 745 -0.95 -37.01 53.74
CA ALA A 745 0.21 -37.75 54.26
C ALA A 745 -0.17 -39.13 54.82
N THR A 746 0.27 -40.21 54.15
CA THR A 746 0.06 -41.59 54.60
C THR A 746 1.39 -42.21 55.04
N HIS A 747 1.34 -43.03 56.10
CA HIS A 747 2.54 -43.72 56.60
C HIS A 747 3.13 -44.70 55.56
N GLU A 748 2.28 -45.30 54.73
CA GLU A 748 2.67 -46.29 53.74
C GLU A 748 3.48 -45.68 52.59
N GLN A 749 2.98 -44.62 51.95
CA GLN A 749 3.68 -44.01 50.80
C GLN A 749 4.99 -43.35 51.21
N ARG A 750 4.99 -42.68 52.39
CA ARG A 750 6.22 -42.15 52.98
C ARG A 750 7.29 -43.22 53.16
N ARG A 751 6.89 -44.40 53.65
CA ARG A 751 7.80 -45.53 53.83
C ARG A 751 8.36 -46.02 52.50
N ILE A 752 7.49 -46.26 51.51
CA ILE A 752 7.89 -46.73 50.17
C ILE A 752 8.90 -45.76 49.53
N VAL A 753 8.58 -44.47 49.53
CA VAL A 753 9.44 -43.44 48.94
C VAL A 753 10.76 -43.29 49.71
N SER A 754 10.72 -43.37 51.05
CA SER A 754 11.92 -43.36 51.88
C SER A 754 12.86 -44.51 51.56
N ASP A 755 12.32 -45.74 51.52
CA ASP A 755 13.09 -46.96 51.28
C ASP A 755 13.68 -46.95 49.86
N TYR A 756 12.89 -46.52 48.86
CA TYR A 756 13.33 -46.36 47.48
C TYR A 756 14.50 -45.36 47.34
N VAL A 757 14.32 -44.13 47.83
CA VAL A 757 15.36 -43.09 47.73
C VAL A 757 16.60 -43.51 48.49
N LEU A 758 16.44 -44.04 49.71
CA LEU A 758 17.54 -44.55 50.51
C LEU A 758 18.32 -45.64 49.77
N GLY A 759 17.61 -46.54 49.07
CA GLY A 759 18.19 -47.58 48.23
C GLY A 759 19.16 -47.05 47.17
N ILE A 760 18.87 -45.88 46.61
CA ILE A 760 19.68 -45.22 45.56
C ILE A 760 20.83 -44.41 46.17
N VAL A 761 20.53 -43.57 47.17
CA VAL A 761 21.49 -42.57 47.66
C VAL A 761 22.49 -43.14 48.68
N LYS A 762 22.18 -44.24 49.38
CA LYS A 762 22.99 -44.79 50.48
C LYS A 762 24.45 -45.07 50.13
N ASN A 763 24.73 -45.42 48.87
CA ASN A 763 26.06 -45.80 48.40
C ASN A 763 26.75 -44.70 47.58
N SER A 764 26.11 -43.54 47.43
CA SER A 764 26.56 -42.45 46.56
C SER A 764 26.62 -41.13 47.33
N PRO A 765 27.73 -40.83 48.04
CA PRO A 765 27.83 -39.65 48.90
C PRO A 765 27.54 -38.32 48.20
N LYS A 766 27.99 -38.15 46.94
CA LYS A 766 27.72 -36.93 46.16
C LYS A 766 26.24 -36.77 45.82
N LEU A 767 25.61 -37.84 45.33
CA LEU A 767 24.17 -37.85 45.02
C LEU A 767 23.34 -37.61 46.27
N PHE A 768 23.75 -38.15 47.42
CA PHE A 768 23.10 -37.88 48.70
C PHE A 768 23.17 -36.39 49.07
N VAL A 769 24.33 -35.74 48.90
CA VAL A 769 24.47 -34.31 49.17
C VAL A 769 23.64 -33.46 48.21
N GLU A 770 23.59 -33.80 46.92
CA GLU A 770 22.72 -33.14 45.94
C GLU A 770 21.23 -33.29 46.31
N PHE A 771 20.83 -34.51 46.68
CA PHE A 771 19.49 -34.80 47.17
C PHE A 771 19.14 -33.93 48.38
N ILE A 772 20.01 -33.87 49.40
CA ILE A 772 19.80 -33.05 50.60
C ILE A 772 19.75 -31.56 50.25
N LYS A 773 20.62 -31.07 49.37
CA LYS A 773 20.68 -29.67 48.94
C LYS A 773 19.36 -29.19 48.32
N ALA A 774 18.64 -30.08 47.63
CA ALA A 774 17.36 -29.79 47.00
C ALA A 774 16.15 -29.83 47.95
N GLN A 775 16.35 -30.22 49.22
CA GLN A 775 15.25 -30.36 50.19
C GLN A 775 14.69 -29.02 50.67
N PRO A 776 13.43 -29.01 51.17
CA PRO A 776 12.78 -27.79 51.63
C PRO A 776 13.57 -27.08 52.74
N LYS A 777 13.75 -25.76 52.56
CA LYS A 777 14.47 -24.89 53.50
C LYS A 777 13.49 -24.17 54.40
N LYS A 778 13.87 -23.96 55.66
CA LYS A 778 13.05 -23.24 56.63
C LYS A 778 12.92 -21.77 56.21
N ARG A 779 11.70 -21.34 55.86
CA ARG A 779 11.42 -19.97 55.36
C ARG A 779 11.79 -18.85 56.35
N THR A 780 11.88 -19.16 57.64
CA THR A 780 12.24 -18.22 58.72
C THR A 780 13.73 -18.17 59.05
N ALA A 781 14.59 -18.85 58.25
CA ALA A 781 16.04 -18.80 58.46
C ALA A 781 16.61 -17.41 58.09
N PRO A 782 17.59 -16.88 58.85
CA PRO A 782 18.28 -15.64 58.52
C PRO A 782 18.94 -15.68 57.13
N PRO A 783 19.07 -14.54 56.42
CA PRO A 783 19.78 -14.47 55.15
C PRO A 783 21.23 -14.98 55.30
N GLY A 784 21.62 -15.98 54.50
CA GLY A 784 22.95 -16.60 54.53
C GLY A 784 23.06 -17.84 55.42
N GLU A 785 22.04 -18.19 56.22
CA GLU A 785 22.04 -19.41 57.04
C GLU A 785 21.23 -20.53 56.36
N LEU A 786 21.88 -21.64 56.02
CA LEU A 786 21.21 -22.81 55.48
C LEU A 786 20.57 -23.63 56.62
N ARG A 787 19.24 -23.60 56.73
CA ARG A 787 18.46 -24.50 57.62
C ARG A 787 17.37 -25.22 56.85
N PHE A 788 17.25 -26.52 57.07
CA PHE A 788 16.25 -27.37 56.44
C PHE A 788 14.97 -27.46 57.28
N SER A 789 13.83 -27.64 56.62
CA SER A 789 12.53 -27.83 57.28
C SER A 789 12.35 -29.32 57.62
N VAL A 790 12.55 -29.68 58.90
CA VAL A 790 12.34 -31.07 59.37
C VAL A 790 10.90 -31.50 59.18
N GLU A 791 9.93 -30.60 59.37
CA GLU A 791 8.51 -30.89 59.19
C GLU A 791 8.17 -31.24 57.74
N GLU A 792 8.58 -30.39 56.78
CA GLU A 792 8.33 -30.62 55.36
C GLU A 792 9.11 -31.83 54.84
N PHE A 793 10.34 -32.06 55.31
CA PHE A 793 11.10 -33.27 54.97
C PHE A 793 10.42 -34.53 55.53
N SER A 794 9.98 -34.49 56.79
CA SER A 794 9.33 -35.62 57.47
C SER A 794 7.95 -35.94 56.89
N ALA A 795 7.34 -35.02 56.15
CA ALA A 795 6.12 -35.29 55.41
C ALA A 795 6.35 -36.27 54.26
N ILE A 796 7.55 -36.26 53.66
CA ILE A 796 7.93 -37.02 52.46
C ILE A 796 8.77 -38.25 52.82
N TYR A 797 9.66 -38.13 53.82
CA TYR A 797 10.66 -39.14 54.15
C TYR A 797 10.73 -39.47 55.65
N HIS A 798 11.31 -40.61 56.00
CA HIS A 798 11.67 -40.97 57.37
C HIS A 798 12.94 -40.24 57.83
N PHE A 799 12.79 -39.04 58.39
CA PHE A 799 13.90 -38.15 58.77
C PHE A 799 15.03 -38.84 59.54
N GLU A 800 14.71 -39.65 60.56
CA GLU A 800 15.72 -40.32 61.40
C GLU A 800 16.68 -41.22 60.61
N VAL A 801 16.17 -41.87 59.56
CA VAL A 801 16.97 -42.78 58.71
C VAL A 801 17.97 -41.98 57.87
N PHE A 802 17.52 -40.86 57.29
CA PHE A 802 18.36 -39.97 56.52
C PHE A 802 19.34 -39.17 57.40
N LEU A 803 18.97 -38.83 58.63
CA LEU A 803 19.86 -38.22 59.63
C LEU A 803 20.99 -39.17 60.01
N ALA A 804 20.69 -40.45 60.27
CA ALA A 804 21.69 -41.46 60.57
C ALA A 804 22.67 -41.65 59.39
N LEU A 805 22.14 -41.69 58.16
CA LEU A 805 22.97 -41.76 56.95
C LEU A 805 23.87 -40.53 56.79
N ALA A 806 23.33 -39.32 56.99
CA ALA A 806 24.10 -38.08 56.93
C ALA A 806 25.24 -38.06 57.96
N ARG A 807 24.98 -38.47 59.21
CA ARG A 807 26.00 -38.58 60.27
C ARG A 807 27.09 -39.60 59.92
N SER A 808 26.71 -40.72 59.31
CA SER A 808 27.66 -41.74 58.85
C SER A 808 28.53 -41.23 57.70
N MET A 809 27.93 -40.64 56.66
CA MET A 809 28.64 -40.10 55.50
C MET A 809 29.54 -38.93 55.85
N PHE A 810 29.12 -38.05 56.77
CA PHE A 810 29.95 -36.95 57.26
C PHE A 810 31.28 -37.44 57.84
N LYS A 811 31.28 -38.61 58.51
CA LYS A 811 32.47 -39.20 59.12
C LYS A 811 33.31 -40.04 58.15
N THR A 812 32.67 -40.73 57.20
CA THR A 812 33.30 -41.82 56.44
C THR A 812 33.53 -41.49 54.95
N ALA A 813 32.79 -40.54 54.38
CA ALA A 813 32.87 -40.23 52.95
C ALA A 813 33.90 -39.13 52.63
N LYS A 814 34.56 -39.25 51.48
CA LYS A 814 35.41 -38.19 50.91
C LYS A 814 34.53 -37.12 50.24
N LEU A 815 34.21 -36.07 50.98
CA LEU A 815 33.43 -34.91 50.56
C LEU A 815 34.29 -33.64 50.63
N SER A 816 34.04 -32.70 49.73
CA SER A 816 34.57 -31.33 49.77
C SER A 816 34.01 -30.54 50.97
N ASP A 817 34.66 -29.44 51.32
CA ASP A 817 34.23 -28.62 52.47
C ASP A 817 32.82 -28.05 52.28
N SER A 818 32.48 -27.62 51.06
CA SER A 818 31.12 -27.15 50.74
C SER A 818 30.05 -28.24 50.83
N GLU A 819 30.37 -29.48 50.48
CA GLU A 819 29.46 -30.63 50.64
C GLU A 819 29.28 -31.00 52.12
N LYS A 820 30.35 -30.91 52.93
CA LYS A 820 30.28 -31.11 54.38
C LYS A 820 29.47 -30.03 55.09
N ASP A 821 29.52 -28.79 54.61
CA ASP A 821 28.70 -27.69 55.15
C ASP A 821 27.21 -27.94 54.96
N ILE A 822 26.81 -28.47 53.79
CA ILE A 822 25.42 -28.84 53.50
C ILE A 822 24.95 -29.96 54.47
N LEU A 823 25.76 -30.99 54.66
CA LEU A 823 25.42 -32.07 55.61
C LEU A 823 25.38 -31.57 57.06
N THR A 824 26.29 -30.67 57.44
CA THR A 824 26.31 -30.05 58.77
C THR A 824 25.04 -29.26 59.02
N ALA A 825 24.61 -28.46 58.04
CA ALA A 825 23.35 -27.72 58.08
C ALA A 825 22.14 -28.66 58.24
N PHE A 826 22.11 -29.77 57.50
CA PHE A 826 21.05 -30.77 57.62
C PHE A 826 21.03 -31.46 59.00
N ILE A 827 22.19 -31.89 59.50
CA ILE A 827 22.31 -32.52 60.82
C ILE A 827 21.90 -31.57 61.95
N ARG A 828 22.25 -30.28 61.84
CA ARG A 828 21.89 -29.22 62.82
C ARG A 828 20.43 -28.78 62.72
N SER A 829 19.71 -29.15 61.66
CA SER A 829 18.30 -28.79 61.51
C SER A 829 17.38 -29.62 62.43
N TYR A 830 17.89 -30.73 62.97
CA TYR A 830 17.25 -31.48 64.05
C TYR A 830 17.69 -30.91 65.41
N PRO A 831 16.76 -30.56 66.31
CA PRO A 831 17.06 -29.97 67.61
C PRO A 831 17.91 -30.87 68.53
#